data_AF-A0ABD3MQM1-F1
#
_entry.id   AF-A0ABD3MQM1-F1
#
_cell.length_a   1.000
_cell.length_b   1.000
_cell.length_c   1.000
_cell.angle_alpha   90.00
_cell.angle_beta   90.00
_cell.angle_gamma   90.00
#
_symmetry.space_group_name_H-M   'P 1'
#
loop_
_entity.id
_entity.type
_entity.pdbx_description
1 polymer ?
#
loop_
_entity_poly.entity_id
_entity_poly.type
_entity_poly.pdbx_seq_one_letter_code
_entity_poly.pdbx_strand_id
1 'polypeptide(L)'
;MSLSSSFHLLSFQRKVQDAMRDVERTLEIERRPRLASDVDHAYGDKYALVDLTSNVAIIAYANCLERLGIDVKTLMMISSSIDGGTNKSVTLRFDMSTTWEFSKEVGVDVPAERSWEDNEETRGGGDNSSSKKTRVMKAINHVTEFHWKVKNIWSISVYSGTAFEDKKVVKSRQCETILITQSKGGISGSTNLPPIELSLTWFLEQIDANELASKFKVDIEAEGTKTPRRNDAVQRAEEFASDLRQWCDRIQHSFIARHLKSIVQAHNPAIPKPQAHTVERLMGVKDQYSLFNPILPLMKDEGSSSNEDDVENKQHSIKLRSSYIDDDENKLLLSQNDMSKLLNQHIQTLDVAISGLCTNWSSDESECLLSSSEAALSLLIGHLIDLSDQYTATMNYVESMLETQLVNAIGKRLTPNDLDKFVKYHNARLLSPIPQPFSHAIRCPGHNPVGLLTIESDDGEIECIHTHSREVLKSSLKVPLSAATVLELTGNQYLHGYMNHRFGTSSKRHQLVARARQFSSFIMIVGNMTNASTLDPKDAVIVQNKDEVIISLLLDELPTAKEFKDAVKSLSPEQQRFARAYRKMQLSSSIFGVCIVQIKPQLEALLGLPADALDKEMKLTQDLMELFVEYQVPSDMLSYSGFLENVTTQEKVSNVKDNVKSVLDVVNEEKEKQLKSEQAKTEMAMEGMLQGIAANHFVPEMQECAAPSPMYKMAASQAKLSARHRSRGIASPMQLHSVPSPEGFASSLGSPAHSSISGDVLCSAVASDEMQRIHHNQEGLERSSSSSVPSSQSVLLPTARGVDFTLIPQILDEAIEKCAQSTALRSTTIKTGHWSRSRQENLLTNPKQMQLSNDDTKRERNKAFDLLDALSRSGCFPIAYSDLHVIVAITHCFDKDVMSTVVCDNVNPIEKLECSTLILASAVHGVPARKLIGDANEVQRLAGLLPLLLQSAENNDVNTDENAAQEG
;
A
#
# COMPACT_ATOMS: atom_id res chain seq x y z
N MET A 1 10.75 11.37 7.79
CA MET A 1 11.28 11.88 6.50
C MET A 1 11.81 10.78 5.58
N SER A 2 11.34 10.76 4.33
CA SER A 2 12.05 10.14 3.20
C SER A 2 13.26 11.00 2.79
N LEU A 3 14.23 10.44 2.05
CA LEU A 3 15.38 11.19 1.53
C LEU A 3 14.96 12.43 0.69
N SER A 4 13.85 12.31 -0.06
CA SER A 4 13.25 13.45 -0.78
C SER A 4 12.76 14.55 0.17
N SER A 5 11.98 14.22 1.21
CA SER A 5 11.46 15.24 2.15
C SER A 5 12.57 16.01 2.88
N SER A 6 13.68 15.35 3.24
CA SER A 6 14.84 16.01 3.84
C SER A 6 15.55 16.95 2.85
N PHE A 7 15.68 16.55 1.58
CA PHE A 7 16.23 17.41 0.53
C PHE A 7 15.37 18.65 0.25
N HIS A 8 14.04 18.49 0.20
CA HIS A 8 13.12 19.62 0.01
C HIS A 8 13.19 20.61 1.19
N LEU A 9 13.29 20.12 2.43
CA LEU A 9 13.47 20.96 3.62
C LEU A 9 14.76 21.78 3.55
N LEU A 10 15.90 21.13 3.26
CA LEU A 10 17.20 21.79 3.14
C LEU A 10 17.22 22.82 1.99
N SER A 11 16.57 22.50 0.86
CA SER A 11 16.42 23.43 -0.25
C SER A 11 15.57 24.65 0.13
N PHE A 12 14.48 24.44 0.87
CA PHE A 12 13.63 25.53 1.38
C PHE A 12 14.37 26.41 2.40
N GLN A 13 15.04 25.81 3.39
CA GLN A 13 15.84 26.56 4.37
C GLN A 13 16.89 27.43 3.69
N ARG A 14 17.57 26.92 2.66
CA ARG A 14 18.53 27.71 1.87
C ARG A 14 17.87 28.86 1.13
N LYS A 15 16.71 28.65 0.49
CA LYS A 15 15.94 29.74 -0.16
C LYS A 15 15.56 30.83 0.84
N VAL A 16 15.11 30.46 2.05
CA VAL A 16 14.78 31.43 3.10
C VAL A 16 16.05 32.16 3.56
N GLN A 17 17.17 31.48 3.78
CA GLN A 17 18.46 32.10 4.14
C GLN A 17 18.98 33.09 3.08
N ASP A 18 18.77 32.83 1.79
CA ASP A 18 19.11 33.79 0.74
C ASP A 18 18.16 35.02 0.79
N ALA A 19 16.87 34.82 1.06
CA ALA A 19 15.90 35.90 1.27
C ALA A 19 16.11 36.70 2.58
N MET A 20 16.71 36.11 3.62
CA MET A 20 16.98 36.77 4.90
C MET A 20 17.80 38.05 4.73
N ARG A 21 18.70 38.14 3.74
CA ARG A 21 19.49 39.36 3.49
C ARG A 21 18.63 40.54 3.07
N ASP A 22 17.56 40.30 2.31
CA ASP A 22 16.61 41.35 1.93
C ASP A 22 15.68 41.70 3.10
N VAL A 23 15.31 40.71 3.94
CA VAL A 23 14.55 40.94 5.19
C VAL A 23 15.35 41.81 6.17
N GLU A 24 16.60 41.47 6.44
CA GLU A 24 17.53 42.24 7.31
C GLU A 24 17.85 43.64 6.77
N ARG A 25 17.72 43.87 5.46
CA ARG A 25 17.86 45.21 4.84
C ARG A 25 16.55 46.02 4.92
N THR A 26 15.41 45.36 5.01
CA THR A 26 14.07 45.98 4.98
C THR A 26 13.53 46.27 6.38
N LEU A 27 13.89 45.43 7.35
CA LEU A 27 13.58 45.61 8.77
C LEU A 27 14.80 46.20 9.51
N GLU A 28 14.59 46.86 10.66
CA GLU A 28 15.72 47.30 11.48
C GLU A 28 16.54 46.10 11.99
N ILE A 29 17.86 46.25 12.05
CA ILE A 29 18.83 45.23 12.52
C ILE A 29 18.48 44.71 13.94
N GLU A 30 17.83 45.54 14.75
CA GLU A 30 17.41 45.24 16.12
C GLU A 30 16.25 44.22 16.20
N ARG A 31 15.48 44.02 15.10
CA ARG A 31 14.34 43.09 15.06
C ARG A 31 14.72 41.62 15.05
N ARG A 32 15.95 41.29 14.60
CA ARG A 32 16.53 39.93 14.56
C ARG A 32 15.56 38.80 14.16
N PRO A 33 14.92 38.89 12.98
CA PRO A 33 14.08 37.80 12.48
C PRO A 33 14.91 36.53 12.28
N ARG A 34 14.33 35.37 12.62
CA ARG A 34 14.90 34.03 12.37
C ARG A 34 13.82 33.07 11.88
N LEU A 35 14.24 31.94 11.33
CA LEU A 35 13.37 30.80 11.08
C LEU A 35 12.73 30.34 12.40
N ALA A 36 11.42 30.02 12.37
CA ALA A 36 10.69 29.60 13.57
C ALA A 36 11.32 28.38 14.31
N SER A 37 12.01 27.49 13.59
CA SER A 37 12.75 26.35 14.17
C SER A 37 13.90 26.73 15.07
N ASP A 38 14.38 27.97 14.96
CA ASP A 38 15.61 28.47 15.57
C ASP A 38 15.30 29.48 16.70
N VAL A 39 14.03 29.56 17.11
CA VAL A 39 13.46 30.40 18.16
C VAL A 39 12.69 29.50 19.13
N ASP A 40 12.81 29.71 20.43
CA ASP A 40 12.01 28.97 21.42
C ASP A 40 10.56 29.50 21.43
N HIS A 41 9.60 28.62 21.21
CA HIS A 41 8.17 28.97 21.06
C HIS A 41 7.24 27.83 21.51
N ALA A 42 6.03 28.18 21.94
CA ALA A 42 5.00 27.25 22.37
C ALA A 42 4.28 26.56 21.19
N TYR A 43 3.40 25.59 21.50
CA TYR A 43 2.60 24.94 20.46
C TYR A 43 1.55 25.88 19.83
N GLY A 44 0.95 26.78 20.62
CA GLY A 44 -0.04 27.75 20.15
C GLY A 44 0.51 28.70 19.09
N ASP A 45 1.72 29.19 19.28
CA ASP A 45 2.40 30.16 18.40
C ASP A 45 2.56 29.66 16.96
N LYS A 46 2.53 28.33 16.76
CA LYS A 46 2.60 27.68 15.45
C LYS A 46 1.31 27.85 14.65
N TYR A 47 0.15 27.97 15.31
CA TYR A 47 -1.11 28.35 14.64
C TYR A 47 -1.05 29.81 14.23
N ALA A 48 -0.60 30.70 15.11
CA ALA A 48 -0.46 32.13 14.81
C ALA A 48 0.57 32.39 13.68
N LEU A 49 1.65 31.62 13.60
CA LEU A 49 2.59 31.63 12.47
C LEU A 49 1.94 31.22 11.14
N VAL A 50 1.10 30.18 11.17
CA VAL A 50 0.35 29.73 9.98
C VAL A 50 -0.67 30.79 9.56
N ASP A 51 -1.45 31.34 10.48
CA ASP A 51 -2.37 32.45 10.21
C ASP A 51 -1.65 33.64 9.58
N LEU A 52 -0.51 34.06 10.14
CA LEU A 52 0.27 35.17 9.61
C LEU A 52 0.77 34.88 8.19
N THR A 53 1.37 33.72 7.95
CA THR A 53 1.93 33.36 6.64
C THR A 53 0.86 33.13 5.57
N SER A 54 -0.32 32.60 5.93
CA SER A 54 -1.49 32.50 5.03
C SER A 54 -2.07 33.86 4.68
N ASN A 55 -2.23 34.78 5.64
CA ASN A 55 -2.67 36.15 5.34
C ASN A 55 -1.67 36.90 4.43
N VAL A 56 -0.36 36.71 4.65
CA VAL A 56 0.69 37.27 3.78
C VAL A 56 0.63 36.69 2.37
N ALA A 57 0.39 35.39 2.23
CA ALA A 57 0.23 34.75 0.92
C ALA A 57 -0.98 35.32 0.16
N ILE A 58 -2.13 35.48 0.81
CA ILE A 58 -3.34 36.09 0.23
C ILE A 58 -3.05 37.51 -0.29
N ILE A 59 -2.37 38.35 0.49
CA ILE A 59 -2.00 39.72 0.06
C ILE A 59 -0.96 39.68 -1.07
N ALA A 60 0.00 38.76 -1.03
CA ALA A 60 0.99 38.60 -2.10
C ALA A 60 0.34 38.18 -3.43
N TYR A 61 -0.64 37.27 -3.40
CA TYR A 61 -1.45 36.93 -4.59
C TYR A 61 -2.24 38.13 -5.09
N ALA A 62 -2.90 38.89 -4.20
CA ALA A 62 -3.63 40.10 -4.56
C ALA A 62 -2.74 41.14 -5.27
N ASN A 63 -1.54 41.41 -4.74
CA ASN A 63 -0.58 42.34 -5.32
C ASN A 63 -0.18 41.95 -6.77
N CYS A 64 -0.08 40.65 -7.08
CA CYS A 64 0.18 40.16 -8.42
C CYS A 64 -1.05 40.18 -9.33
N LEU A 65 -2.23 39.83 -8.82
CA LEU A 65 -3.50 39.87 -9.56
C LEU A 65 -3.85 41.31 -9.98
N GLU A 66 -3.66 42.30 -9.09
CA GLU A 66 -3.85 43.71 -9.38
C GLU A 66 -2.95 44.18 -10.55
N ARG A 67 -1.69 43.74 -10.59
CA ARG A 67 -0.73 44.02 -11.68
C ARG A 67 -1.04 43.26 -12.98
N LEU A 68 -1.79 42.16 -12.91
CA LEU A 68 -2.44 41.54 -14.07
C LEU A 68 -3.67 42.34 -14.56
N GLY A 69 -4.06 43.42 -13.88
CA GLY A 69 -5.22 44.27 -14.16
C GLY A 69 -6.46 43.91 -13.33
N ILE A 70 -6.36 42.90 -12.47
CA ILE A 70 -7.48 42.34 -11.70
C ILE A 70 -7.57 43.08 -10.36
N ASP A 71 -8.14 44.28 -10.36
CA ASP A 71 -8.41 45.05 -9.15
C ASP A 71 -9.38 44.31 -8.20
N VAL A 72 -8.95 44.15 -6.95
CA VAL A 72 -9.71 43.46 -5.89
C VAL A 72 -11.00 44.19 -5.55
N LYS A 73 -11.03 45.53 -5.61
CA LYS A 73 -12.26 46.31 -5.37
C LYS A 73 -13.29 46.04 -6.46
N THR A 74 -12.83 45.93 -7.70
CA THR A 74 -13.64 45.52 -8.85
C THR A 74 -14.14 44.09 -8.70
N LEU A 75 -13.34 43.13 -8.22
CA LEU A 75 -13.80 41.77 -7.93
C LEU A 75 -14.87 41.73 -6.83
N MET A 76 -14.63 42.44 -5.72
CA MET A 76 -15.59 42.60 -4.60
C MET A 76 -16.91 43.20 -5.09
N MET A 77 -16.84 44.23 -5.94
CA MET A 77 -18.01 44.84 -6.55
C MET A 77 -18.77 43.83 -7.43
N ILE A 78 -18.09 43.06 -8.28
CA ILE A 78 -18.73 42.03 -9.11
C ILE A 78 -19.40 40.95 -8.25
N SER A 79 -18.73 40.52 -7.16
CA SER A 79 -19.26 39.54 -6.22
C SER A 79 -20.53 40.04 -5.52
N SER A 80 -20.62 41.33 -5.20
CA SER A 80 -21.74 41.94 -4.46
C SER A 80 -22.84 42.55 -5.33
N SER A 81 -22.53 42.97 -6.57
CA SER A 81 -23.53 43.57 -7.49
C SER A 81 -24.39 42.54 -8.22
N ILE A 82 -23.99 41.27 -8.20
CA ILE A 82 -24.76 40.13 -8.74
C ILE A 82 -25.63 39.50 -7.62
N ASP A 83 -25.58 40.06 -6.40
CA ASP A 83 -25.97 39.38 -5.18
C ASP A 83 -27.43 39.64 -4.77
N GLY A 84 -28.31 38.82 -5.35
CA GLY A 84 -29.66 38.58 -4.82
C GLY A 84 -29.71 37.54 -3.70
N GLY A 85 -28.64 37.38 -2.92
CA GLY A 85 -28.56 36.41 -1.81
C GLY A 85 -28.27 34.97 -2.26
N THR A 86 -27.51 34.78 -3.34
CA THR A 86 -27.11 33.44 -3.83
C THR A 86 -25.60 33.32 -3.90
N ASN A 87 -25.04 32.41 -3.09
CA ASN A 87 -23.60 32.16 -2.96
C ASN A 87 -23.00 31.53 -4.24
N LYS A 88 -22.84 32.35 -5.30
CA LYS A 88 -22.38 31.93 -6.63
C LYS A 88 -20.87 32.05 -6.73
N SER A 89 -20.22 31.00 -7.23
CA SER A 89 -18.78 30.96 -7.47
C SER A 89 -18.31 32.04 -8.44
N VAL A 90 -17.20 32.72 -8.14
CA VAL A 90 -16.55 33.68 -9.04
C VAL A 90 -15.40 32.97 -9.75
N THR A 91 -15.36 33.04 -11.09
CA THR A 91 -14.37 32.33 -11.91
C THR A 91 -13.55 33.30 -12.75
N LEU A 92 -12.23 33.18 -12.67
CA LEU A 92 -11.25 33.82 -13.54
C LEU A 92 -10.97 32.92 -14.75
N ARG A 93 -10.96 33.50 -15.96
CA ARG A 93 -10.83 32.77 -17.22
C ARG A 93 -9.85 33.43 -18.17
N PHE A 94 -8.91 32.64 -18.68
CA PHE A 94 -8.05 32.99 -19.81
C PHE A 94 -8.59 32.36 -21.10
N ASP A 95 -8.93 33.20 -22.08
CA ASP A 95 -9.32 32.83 -23.45
C ASP A 95 -8.25 33.29 -24.44
N MET A 96 -8.05 32.53 -25.53
CA MET A 96 -7.17 32.91 -26.64
C MET A 96 -7.69 32.37 -27.98
N SER A 97 -7.56 33.19 -29.03
CA SER A 97 -7.87 32.86 -30.42
C SER A 97 -6.82 33.45 -31.38
N THR A 98 -6.39 32.68 -32.37
CA THR A 98 -5.51 33.14 -33.45
C THR A 98 -6.13 32.82 -34.80
N THR A 99 -6.20 33.81 -35.70
CA THR A 99 -6.66 33.60 -37.10
C THR A 99 -5.53 33.87 -38.08
N TRP A 100 -5.51 33.10 -39.16
CA TRP A 100 -4.53 33.18 -40.24
C TRP A 100 -5.23 33.49 -41.56
N GLU A 101 -4.87 34.62 -42.18
CA GLU A 101 -5.42 35.09 -43.44
C GLU A 101 -4.31 35.16 -44.49
N PHE A 102 -4.50 34.55 -45.66
CA PHE A 102 -3.53 34.63 -46.75
C PHE A 102 -3.49 36.05 -47.33
N SER A 103 -2.30 36.64 -47.42
CA SER A 103 -2.13 38.02 -47.91
C SER A 103 -1.60 38.06 -49.35
N LYS A 104 -0.44 37.45 -49.63
CA LYS A 104 0.19 37.49 -50.96
C LYS A 104 1.28 36.42 -51.13
N GLU A 105 1.66 36.18 -52.39
CA GLU A 105 2.76 35.31 -52.81
C GLU A 105 3.86 36.19 -53.46
N VAL A 106 5.12 35.97 -53.11
CA VAL A 106 6.27 36.80 -53.53
C VAL A 106 7.46 35.90 -53.88
N GLY A 107 8.09 36.11 -55.03
CA GLY A 107 9.38 35.48 -55.36
C GLY A 107 10.55 36.27 -54.79
N VAL A 108 11.48 35.60 -54.12
CA VAL A 108 12.67 36.20 -53.49
C VAL A 108 13.95 35.51 -53.98
N ASP A 109 14.91 36.33 -54.38
CA ASP A 109 16.20 35.91 -54.92
C ASP A 109 17.24 35.80 -53.80
N VAL A 110 17.62 34.57 -53.44
CA VAL A 110 18.58 34.28 -52.38
C VAL A 110 19.97 34.02 -52.98
N PRO A 111 21.05 34.70 -52.56
CA PRO A 111 22.39 34.41 -53.02
C PRO A 111 22.81 32.98 -52.67
N ALA A 112 23.29 32.20 -53.64
CA ALA A 112 23.80 30.87 -53.39
C ALA A 112 25.21 30.91 -52.79
N GLU A 113 25.50 29.99 -51.87
CA GLU A 113 26.71 29.96 -51.05
C GLU A 113 28.02 29.74 -51.84
N ARG A 114 27.93 29.28 -53.09
CA ARG A 114 29.06 29.08 -54.01
C ARG A 114 29.03 30.10 -55.14
N SER A 115 29.94 31.07 -55.09
CA SER A 115 30.35 31.84 -56.27
C SER A 115 31.48 31.10 -56.99
N TRP A 116 31.38 30.96 -58.32
CA TRP A 116 32.49 30.52 -59.15
C TRP A 116 33.12 31.72 -59.84
N GLU A 117 34.44 31.78 -59.79
CA GLU A 117 35.24 32.83 -60.43
C GLU A 117 35.86 32.26 -61.70
N ASP A 118 35.37 32.73 -62.84
CA ASP A 118 35.89 32.34 -64.15
C ASP A 118 36.96 33.34 -64.59
N ASN A 119 38.15 32.85 -64.93
CA ASN A 119 39.31 33.69 -65.26
C ASN A 119 39.66 33.53 -66.74
N GLU A 120 39.13 34.43 -67.57
CA GLU A 120 39.31 34.39 -69.02
C GLU A 120 40.61 35.12 -69.41
N GLU A 121 41.62 34.38 -69.87
CA GLU A 121 42.86 34.94 -70.45
C GLU A 121 42.76 35.00 -71.99
N THR A 122 42.32 36.14 -72.51
CA THR A 122 42.38 36.41 -73.96
C THR A 122 43.81 36.74 -74.40
N ARG A 123 44.47 35.81 -75.10
CA ARG A 123 45.70 36.09 -75.88
C ARG A 123 45.34 36.76 -77.22
N GLY A 124 45.35 38.10 -77.22
CA GLY A 124 45.39 38.88 -78.46
C GLY A 124 46.80 38.85 -79.08
N GLY A 125 46.91 38.62 -80.38
CA GLY A 125 48.19 38.70 -81.09
C GLY A 125 48.55 40.15 -81.41
N GLY A 126 49.59 40.68 -80.76
CA GLY A 126 50.09 42.03 -81.01
C GLY A 126 50.49 42.75 -79.73
N ASP A 127 51.81 42.79 -79.48
CA ASP A 127 52.48 43.48 -78.38
C ASP A 127 52.15 43.06 -76.92
N ASN A 128 53.09 43.38 -76.03
CA ASN A 128 53.35 42.60 -74.82
C ASN A 128 52.51 43.02 -73.60
N SER A 129 51.18 42.83 -73.63
CA SER A 129 50.33 42.96 -72.43
C SER A 129 49.16 41.97 -72.39
N SER A 130 49.09 41.14 -71.34
CA SER A 130 47.92 40.30 -71.06
C SER A 130 47.00 40.98 -70.04
N SER A 131 45.75 41.22 -70.43
CA SER A 131 44.70 41.67 -69.51
C SER A 131 43.90 40.48 -69.00
N LYS A 132 44.05 40.15 -67.71
CA LYS A 132 43.15 39.18 -67.05
C LYS A 132 41.79 39.83 -66.83
N LYS A 133 40.72 39.14 -67.27
CA LYS A 133 39.34 39.56 -67.03
C LYS A 133 38.66 38.54 -66.13
N THR A 134 38.64 38.85 -64.84
CA THR A 134 38.06 37.99 -63.81
C THR A 134 36.55 38.19 -63.76
N ARG A 135 35.77 37.14 -64.05
CA ARG A 135 34.30 37.16 -64.11
C ARG A 135 33.73 36.33 -62.97
N VAL A 136 33.41 37.00 -61.86
CA VAL A 136 32.72 36.37 -60.73
C VAL A 136 31.26 36.12 -61.11
N MET A 137 30.86 34.86 -61.20
CA MET A 137 29.46 34.46 -61.35
C MET A 137 28.90 34.08 -59.98
N LYS A 138 27.87 34.79 -59.54
CA LYS A 138 27.09 34.45 -58.34
C LYS A 138 25.86 33.67 -58.78
N ALA A 139 25.72 32.44 -58.32
CA ALA A 139 24.45 31.73 -58.43
C ALA A 139 23.40 32.36 -57.49
N ILE A 140 22.14 32.31 -57.91
CA ILE A 140 20.99 32.83 -57.18
C ILE A 140 19.93 31.73 -57.17
N ASN A 141 19.38 31.45 -56.00
CA ASN A 141 18.26 30.54 -55.81
C ASN A 141 16.97 31.34 -55.75
N HIS A 142 15.99 31.03 -56.60
CA HIS A 142 14.65 31.60 -56.48
C HIS A 142 13.84 30.82 -55.44
N VAL A 143 13.37 31.51 -54.40
CA VAL A 143 12.54 30.95 -53.32
C VAL A 143 11.19 31.65 -53.32
N THR A 144 10.09 30.90 -53.21
CA THR A 144 8.74 31.48 -53.12
C THR A 144 8.36 31.69 -51.66
N GLU A 145 8.01 32.91 -51.30
CA GLU A 145 7.51 33.33 -50.00
C GLU A 145 5.99 33.53 -50.04
N PHE A 146 5.28 33.00 -49.04
CA PHE A 146 3.86 33.20 -48.81
C PHE A 146 3.69 34.06 -47.56
N HIS A 147 3.03 35.21 -47.70
CA HIS A 147 2.76 36.13 -46.61
C HIS A 147 1.36 35.86 -46.03
N TRP A 148 1.30 35.73 -44.71
CA TRP A 148 0.10 35.48 -43.93
C TRP A 148 -0.10 36.62 -42.94
N LYS A 149 -1.29 37.21 -42.93
CA LYS A 149 -1.71 38.12 -41.86
C LYS A 149 -2.20 37.26 -40.69
N VAL A 150 -1.55 37.41 -39.54
CA VAL A 150 -1.80 36.61 -38.35
C VAL A 150 -2.33 37.51 -37.26
N LYS A 151 -3.58 37.27 -36.86
CA LYS A 151 -4.25 38.02 -35.80
C LYS A 151 -4.30 37.15 -34.55
N ASN A 152 -3.62 37.56 -33.50
CA ASN A 152 -3.62 36.87 -32.20
C ASN A 152 -4.36 37.71 -31.17
N ILE A 153 -5.33 37.11 -30.48
CA ILE A 153 -6.14 37.77 -29.44
C ILE A 153 -6.09 36.89 -28.18
N TRP A 154 -5.79 37.49 -27.04
CA TRP A 154 -5.93 36.83 -25.74
C TRP A 154 -6.64 37.77 -24.75
N SER A 155 -7.38 37.19 -23.80
CA SER A 155 -8.09 37.95 -22.78
C SER A 155 -8.23 37.19 -21.46
N ILE A 156 -8.01 37.92 -20.37
CA ILE A 156 -8.36 37.54 -19.00
C ILE A 156 -9.73 38.18 -18.70
N SER A 157 -10.69 37.36 -18.27
CA SER A 157 -12.06 37.76 -17.96
C SER A 157 -12.56 37.11 -16.67
N VAL A 158 -13.56 37.71 -16.03
CA VAL A 158 -14.17 37.21 -14.79
C VAL A 158 -15.68 37.13 -14.96
N TYR A 159 -16.30 36.07 -14.44
CA TYR A 159 -17.75 35.87 -14.42
C TYR A 159 -18.22 35.22 -13.11
N SER A 160 -19.53 35.25 -12.85
CA SER A 160 -20.15 34.66 -11.64
C SER A 160 -21.14 33.55 -12.02
N GLY A 161 -21.09 32.43 -11.28
CA GLY A 161 -21.91 31.26 -11.51
C GLY A 161 -21.74 30.71 -12.93
N THR A 162 -22.87 30.47 -13.61
CA THR A 162 -22.91 29.98 -15.00
C THR A 162 -23.12 31.08 -16.04
N ALA A 163 -23.12 32.36 -15.64
CA ALA A 163 -23.41 33.51 -16.51
C ALA A 163 -22.18 33.89 -17.37
N PHE A 164 -21.77 33.00 -18.28
CA PHE A 164 -20.63 33.21 -19.18
C PHE A 164 -20.82 34.40 -20.14
N GLU A 165 -22.07 34.71 -20.52
CA GLU A 165 -22.37 35.80 -21.45
C GLU A 165 -22.12 37.19 -20.84
N ASP A 166 -22.25 37.32 -19.51
CA ASP A 166 -22.00 38.56 -18.75
C ASP A 166 -20.54 38.70 -18.28
N LYS A 167 -19.58 38.03 -18.93
CA LYS A 167 -18.18 38.05 -18.50
C LYS A 167 -17.57 39.45 -18.63
N LYS A 168 -17.00 39.96 -17.54
CA LYS A 168 -16.23 41.21 -17.54
C LYS A 168 -14.81 40.92 -18.02
N VAL A 169 -14.43 41.46 -19.18
CA VAL A 169 -13.03 41.43 -19.63
C VAL A 169 -12.22 42.37 -18.76
N VAL A 170 -11.17 41.85 -18.14
CA VAL A 170 -10.30 42.57 -17.20
C VAL A 170 -9.04 43.07 -17.90
N LYS A 171 -8.43 42.22 -18.74
CA LYS A 171 -7.29 42.57 -19.58
C LYS A 171 -7.38 41.81 -20.90
N SER A 172 -7.13 42.48 -22.00
CA SER A 172 -7.15 41.87 -23.33
C SER A 172 -6.12 42.51 -24.23
N ARG A 173 -5.55 41.73 -25.15
CA ARG A 173 -4.68 42.22 -26.21
C ARG A 173 -5.07 41.60 -27.55
N GLN A 174 -5.03 42.43 -28.58
CA GLN A 174 -5.13 42.03 -29.99
C GLN A 174 -3.86 42.50 -30.69
N CYS A 175 -3.20 41.59 -31.41
CA CYS A 175 -2.03 41.87 -32.24
C CYS A 175 -2.29 41.37 -33.66
N GLU A 176 -1.89 42.14 -34.66
CA GLU A 176 -1.95 41.77 -36.08
C GLU A 176 -0.57 41.93 -36.71
N THR A 177 0.01 40.82 -37.17
CA THR A 177 1.39 40.78 -37.70
C THR A 177 1.46 40.01 -39.02
N ILE A 178 2.55 40.16 -39.79
CA ILE A 178 2.73 39.46 -41.06
C ILE A 178 3.82 38.40 -40.92
N LEU A 179 3.44 37.13 -41.04
CA LEU A 179 4.38 36.00 -41.05
C LEU A 179 4.62 35.49 -42.47
N ILE A 180 5.82 34.95 -42.69
CA ILE A 180 6.28 34.50 -44.01
C ILE A 180 6.60 33.00 -43.93
N THR A 181 6.12 32.22 -44.89
CA THR A 181 6.47 30.79 -45.05
C THR A 181 7.03 30.52 -46.45
N GLN A 182 7.90 29.53 -46.59
CA GLN A 182 8.39 29.06 -47.91
C GLN A 182 7.48 27.99 -48.55
N SER A 183 6.41 27.60 -47.86
CA SER A 183 5.42 26.61 -48.33
C SER A 183 4.00 27.13 -48.13
N LYS A 184 3.11 26.81 -49.08
CA LYS A 184 1.69 27.22 -49.07
C LYS A 184 0.82 26.33 -48.17
N GLY A 185 1.24 25.10 -47.92
CA GLY A 185 0.50 24.10 -47.15
C GLY A 185 0.94 24.06 -45.69
N GLY A 186 -0.03 24.19 -44.78
CA GLY A 186 0.16 23.92 -43.35
C GLY A 186 -0.58 24.86 -42.39
N ILE A 187 -1.00 26.04 -42.82
CA ILE A 187 -1.46 27.10 -41.91
C ILE A 187 -2.69 27.86 -42.41
N SER A 188 -3.86 27.21 -42.38
CA SER A 188 -5.14 27.85 -42.71
C SER A 188 -6.19 27.51 -41.67
N GLY A 189 -6.81 28.52 -41.07
CA GLY A 189 -7.90 28.37 -40.10
C GLY A 189 -7.78 29.29 -38.88
N SER A 190 -8.74 29.14 -37.96
CA SER A 190 -8.73 29.75 -36.62
C SER A 190 -8.29 28.70 -35.58
N THR A 191 -7.29 29.01 -34.77
CA THR A 191 -6.84 28.18 -33.64
C THR A 191 -7.28 28.83 -32.33
N ASN A 192 -8.14 28.15 -31.57
CA ASN A 192 -8.54 28.59 -30.24
C ASN A 192 -7.93 27.65 -29.20
N LEU A 193 -7.41 28.19 -28.09
CA LEU A 193 -7.02 27.38 -26.95
C LEU A 193 -8.28 27.02 -26.14
N PRO A 194 -8.37 25.80 -25.58
CA PRO A 194 -9.36 25.49 -24.56
C PRO A 194 -9.23 26.47 -23.38
N PRO A 195 -10.35 26.97 -22.81
CA PRO A 195 -10.29 27.96 -21.74
C PRO A 195 -9.57 27.42 -20.51
N ILE A 196 -8.84 28.31 -19.83
CA ILE A 196 -8.10 28.01 -18.61
C ILE A 196 -8.76 28.80 -17.49
N GLU A 197 -9.40 28.10 -16.56
CA GLU A 197 -10.28 28.67 -15.55
C GLU A 197 -9.77 28.39 -14.13
N LEU A 198 -10.04 29.31 -13.20
CA LEU A 198 -9.67 29.26 -11.78
C LEU A 198 -10.82 29.83 -10.94
N SER A 199 -11.25 29.11 -9.90
CA SER A 199 -12.23 29.64 -8.93
C SER A 199 -11.55 30.63 -7.98
N LEU A 200 -12.02 31.87 -7.97
CA LEU A 200 -11.61 32.90 -7.00
C LEU A 200 -12.51 32.93 -5.76
N THR A 201 -13.52 32.06 -5.68
CA THR A 201 -14.55 32.05 -4.63
C THR A 201 -13.94 32.03 -3.22
N TRP A 202 -13.10 31.03 -2.92
CA TRP A 202 -12.43 30.92 -1.61
C TRP A 202 -11.52 32.13 -1.31
N PHE A 203 -10.80 32.63 -2.33
CA PHE A 203 -9.89 33.77 -2.18
C PHE A 203 -10.63 35.05 -1.81
N LEU A 204 -11.77 35.33 -2.47
CA LEU A 204 -12.63 36.46 -2.12
C LEU A 204 -13.30 36.27 -0.76
N GLU A 205 -13.67 35.04 -0.39
CA GLU A 205 -14.16 34.73 0.96
C GLU A 205 -13.13 35.06 2.05
N GLN A 206 -11.81 35.03 1.79
CA GLN A 206 -10.76 35.34 2.77
C GLN A 206 -10.47 36.84 2.94
N ILE A 207 -11.16 37.72 2.21
CA ILE A 207 -10.96 39.17 2.27
C ILE A 207 -12.22 39.82 2.87
N ASP A 208 -12.03 40.83 3.72
CA ASP A 208 -13.12 41.68 4.19
C ASP A 208 -13.41 42.78 3.16
N ALA A 209 -14.65 42.85 2.68
CA ALA A 209 -15.06 43.82 1.66
C ALA A 209 -15.09 45.27 2.17
N ASN A 210 -15.27 45.48 3.48
CA ASN A 210 -15.39 46.80 4.10
C ASN A 210 -14.02 47.35 4.50
N GLU A 211 -13.20 46.51 5.15
CA GLU A 211 -11.87 46.89 5.62
C GLU A 211 -10.80 46.81 4.52
N LEU A 212 -11.09 46.08 3.42
CA LEU A 212 -10.11 45.62 2.42
C LEU A 212 -8.92 44.96 3.11
N ALA A 213 -9.19 44.02 4.00
CA ALA A 213 -8.20 43.35 4.82
C ALA A 213 -8.32 41.83 4.74
N SER A 214 -7.19 41.12 4.77
CA SER A 214 -7.18 39.66 4.82
C SER A 214 -7.64 39.19 6.21
N LYS A 215 -8.60 38.26 6.26
CA LYS A 215 -9.26 37.80 7.50
C LYS A 215 -9.12 36.28 7.74
N PHE A 216 -8.18 35.63 7.08
CA PHE A 216 -7.89 34.21 7.28
C PHE A 216 -7.49 33.97 8.76
N LYS A 217 -8.08 32.95 9.37
CA LYS A 217 -7.78 32.51 10.73
C LYS A 217 -8.11 31.03 10.90
N VAL A 218 -7.25 30.29 11.59
CA VAL A 218 -7.53 28.95 12.09
C VAL A 218 -8.38 29.05 13.35
N ASP A 219 -9.52 28.36 13.37
CA ASP A 219 -10.24 28.09 14.60
C ASP A 219 -9.49 27.00 15.40
N ILE A 220 -9.07 27.37 16.61
CA ILE A 220 -8.32 26.49 17.53
C ILE A 220 -9.27 25.89 18.58
N GLU A 221 -10.38 26.57 18.89
CA GLU A 221 -11.33 26.18 19.94
C GLU A 221 -12.31 25.09 19.48
N ALA A 222 -12.42 24.86 18.16
CA ALA A 222 -13.25 23.82 17.58
C ALA A 222 -12.94 22.40 18.09
N GLU A 223 -13.99 21.65 18.41
CA GLU A 223 -13.87 20.23 18.78
C GLU A 223 -13.37 19.42 17.57
N GLY A 224 -12.11 18.95 17.64
CA GLY A 224 -11.44 18.26 16.54
C GLY A 224 -10.38 19.08 15.78
N THR A 225 -9.96 20.23 16.29
CA THR A 225 -8.80 20.99 15.77
C THR A 225 -7.59 20.08 15.52
N LYS A 226 -7.16 20.01 14.25
CA LYS A 226 -5.97 19.28 13.80
C LYS A 226 -4.71 20.15 13.98
N THR A 227 -3.53 19.55 13.77
CA THR A 227 -2.24 20.27 13.84
C THR A 227 -2.22 21.49 12.90
N PRO A 228 -1.38 22.52 13.14
CA PRO A 228 -1.42 23.78 12.39
C PRO A 228 -1.42 23.61 10.87
N ARG A 229 -0.64 22.64 10.36
CA ARG A 229 -0.58 22.33 8.93
C ARG A 229 -1.81 21.59 8.38
N ARG A 230 -2.41 20.71 9.19
CA ARG A 230 -3.46 19.77 8.78
C ARG A 230 -4.87 20.26 9.12
N ASN A 231 -5.01 21.49 9.60
CA ASN A 231 -6.30 22.13 9.83
C ASN A 231 -7.03 22.39 8.50
N ASP A 232 -8.36 22.23 8.50
CA ASP A 232 -9.20 22.30 7.30
C ASP A 232 -9.23 23.70 6.65
N ALA A 233 -8.99 24.77 7.41
CA ALA A 233 -8.81 26.12 6.86
C ALA A 233 -7.52 26.21 6.02
N VAL A 234 -6.44 25.64 6.52
CA VAL A 234 -5.10 25.67 5.91
C VAL A 234 -5.04 24.73 4.70
N GLN A 235 -5.73 23.59 4.78
CA GLN A 235 -5.90 22.70 3.63
C GLN A 235 -6.61 23.40 2.46
N ARG A 236 -7.73 24.11 2.70
CA ARG A 236 -8.41 24.89 1.64
C ARG A 236 -7.52 25.99 1.05
N ALA A 237 -6.66 26.60 1.86
CA ALA A 237 -5.69 27.59 1.38
C ALA A 237 -4.60 26.97 0.50
N GLU A 238 -4.13 25.76 0.82
CA GLU A 238 -3.21 25.00 -0.05
C GLU A 238 -3.90 24.54 -1.35
N GLU A 239 -5.14 24.06 -1.28
CA GLU A 239 -5.93 23.67 -2.45
C GLU A 239 -6.05 24.86 -3.42
N PHE A 240 -6.39 26.05 -2.94
CA PHE A 240 -6.39 27.27 -3.76
C PHE A 240 -4.99 27.62 -4.32
N ALA A 241 -3.93 27.52 -3.52
CA ALA A 241 -2.57 27.77 -4.00
C ALA A 241 -2.15 26.78 -5.11
N SER A 242 -2.54 25.51 -4.99
CA SER A 242 -2.34 24.46 -6.00
C SER A 242 -3.10 24.75 -7.29
N ASP A 243 -4.37 25.15 -7.18
CA ASP A 243 -5.21 25.52 -8.33
C ASP A 243 -4.68 26.77 -9.04
N LEU A 244 -4.28 27.80 -8.28
CA LEU A 244 -3.64 29.02 -8.80
C LEU A 244 -2.33 28.70 -9.53
N ARG A 245 -1.48 27.87 -8.93
CA ARG A 245 -0.25 27.35 -9.55
C ARG A 245 -0.56 26.62 -10.86
N GLN A 246 -1.56 25.74 -10.87
CA GLN A 246 -1.95 24.98 -12.05
C GLN A 246 -2.51 25.87 -13.16
N TRP A 247 -3.32 26.89 -12.80
CA TRP A 247 -3.82 27.89 -13.75
C TRP A 247 -2.67 28.66 -14.42
N CYS A 248 -1.71 29.11 -13.62
CA CYS A 248 -0.49 29.77 -14.09
C CYS A 248 0.35 28.86 -15.02
N ASP A 249 0.66 27.64 -14.57
CA ASP A 249 1.44 26.64 -15.30
C ASP A 249 0.79 26.28 -16.65
N ARG A 250 -0.55 26.10 -16.67
CA ARG A 250 -1.31 25.87 -17.90
C ARG A 250 -1.20 27.03 -18.89
N ILE A 251 -1.20 28.29 -18.46
CA ILE A 251 -0.99 29.43 -19.36
C ILE A 251 0.47 29.45 -19.86
N GLN A 252 1.45 29.28 -18.98
CA GLN A 252 2.86 29.28 -19.35
C GLN A 252 3.19 28.16 -20.36
N HIS A 253 2.69 26.94 -20.16
CA HIS A 253 2.92 25.84 -21.08
C HIS A 253 2.06 25.92 -22.35
N SER A 254 0.75 26.12 -22.25
CA SER A 254 -0.14 25.99 -23.41
C SER A 254 -0.13 27.22 -24.32
N PHE A 255 -0.08 28.43 -23.75
CA PHE A 255 -0.05 29.69 -24.50
C PHE A 255 1.38 30.13 -24.83
N ILE A 256 2.25 30.30 -23.83
CA ILE A 256 3.60 30.86 -24.07
C ILE A 256 4.51 29.80 -24.72
N ALA A 257 4.80 28.70 -24.04
CA ALA A 257 5.82 27.74 -24.47
C ALA A 257 5.44 26.93 -25.72
N ARG A 258 4.14 26.72 -25.97
CA ARG A 258 3.64 25.93 -27.11
C ARG A 258 3.04 26.79 -28.21
N HIS A 259 2.02 27.59 -27.91
CA HIS A 259 1.24 28.29 -28.95
C HIS A 259 2.01 29.47 -29.56
N LEU A 260 2.49 30.43 -28.76
CA LEU A 260 3.32 31.53 -29.24
C LEU A 260 4.59 31.00 -29.92
N LYS A 261 5.22 29.96 -29.35
CA LYS A 261 6.38 29.30 -29.97
C LYS A 261 6.06 28.74 -31.36
N SER A 262 4.93 28.05 -31.53
CA SER A 262 4.50 27.52 -32.83
C SER A 262 4.22 28.63 -33.85
N ILE A 263 3.65 29.78 -33.42
CA ILE A 263 3.44 30.94 -34.30
C ILE A 263 4.78 31.54 -34.73
N VAL A 264 5.71 31.76 -33.78
CA VAL A 264 7.03 32.36 -34.08
C VAL A 264 7.88 31.43 -34.96
N GLN A 265 7.84 30.12 -34.73
CA GLN A 265 8.58 29.13 -35.52
C GLN A 265 8.01 28.93 -36.94
N ALA A 266 6.74 29.27 -37.18
CA ALA A 266 6.18 29.29 -38.53
C ALA A 266 6.78 30.40 -39.41
N HIS A 267 7.38 31.43 -38.82
CA HIS A 267 8.04 32.51 -39.56
C HIS A 267 9.38 32.06 -40.13
N ASN A 268 9.39 31.65 -41.40
CA ASN A 268 10.55 31.16 -42.13
C ASN A 268 10.71 31.91 -43.47
N PRO A 269 11.20 33.17 -43.47
CA PRO A 269 11.54 33.91 -44.69
C PRO A 269 12.77 33.31 -45.39
N ALA A 270 12.88 33.52 -46.69
CA ALA A 270 13.99 33.04 -47.53
C ALA A 270 15.33 33.69 -47.18
N ILE A 271 15.29 34.91 -46.62
CA ILE A 271 16.44 35.60 -46.02
C ILE A 271 16.13 35.81 -44.53
N PRO A 272 16.72 35.02 -43.62
CA PRO A 272 16.49 35.17 -42.17
C PRO A 272 16.90 36.55 -41.67
N LYS A 273 15.96 37.25 -41.03
CA LYS A 273 16.25 38.45 -40.24
C LYS A 273 16.37 38.06 -38.76
N PRO A 274 17.34 38.59 -38.01
CA PRO A 274 17.42 38.34 -36.58
C PRO A 274 16.15 38.88 -35.88
N GLN A 275 15.42 37.99 -35.19
CA GLN A 275 14.28 38.38 -34.37
C GLN A 275 14.78 39.09 -33.10
N ALA A 276 14.25 40.27 -32.79
CA ALA A 276 14.66 41.06 -31.62
C ALA A 276 14.29 40.39 -30.27
N HIS A 277 13.25 39.55 -30.29
CA HIS A 277 12.74 38.82 -29.14
C HIS A 277 12.39 37.38 -29.54
N THR A 278 12.70 36.43 -28.67
CA THR A 278 12.37 35.00 -28.84
C THR A 278 11.46 34.52 -27.70
N VAL A 279 10.77 33.41 -27.89
CA VAL A 279 9.92 32.83 -26.84
C VAL A 279 10.78 32.25 -25.70
N GLU A 280 12.00 31.81 -25.98
CA GLU A 280 12.99 31.42 -24.96
C GLU A 280 13.35 32.62 -24.06
N ARG A 281 13.59 33.81 -24.65
CA ARG A 281 13.82 35.05 -23.89
C ARG A 281 12.59 35.47 -23.07
N LEU A 282 11.38 35.21 -23.60
CA LEU A 282 10.10 35.48 -22.92
C LEU A 282 9.87 34.56 -21.70
N MET A 283 10.20 33.27 -21.83
CA MET A 283 10.11 32.32 -20.72
C MET A 283 11.13 32.61 -19.62
N GLY A 284 12.36 32.97 -20.00
CA GLY A 284 13.42 33.39 -19.08
C GLY A 284 13.33 34.84 -18.61
N VAL A 285 12.18 35.53 -18.77
CA VAL A 285 12.00 36.91 -18.29
C VAL A 285 12.16 37.01 -16.77
N LYS A 286 11.59 36.07 -16.03
CA LYS A 286 11.60 36.07 -14.57
C LYS A 286 13.02 36.00 -14.01
N ASP A 287 13.86 35.13 -14.57
CA ASP A 287 15.24 34.91 -14.11
C ASP A 287 16.15 36.15 -14.29
N GLN A 288 15.69 37.18 -15.00
CA GLN A 288 16.38 38.47 -15.16
C GLN A 288 16.14 39.43 -13.98
N TYR A 289 15.17 39.14 -13.09
CA TYR A 289 14.79 40.01 -11.98
C TYR A 289 14.72 39.24 -10.64
N SER A 290 15.38 39.77 -9.61
CA SER A 290 15.26 39.24 -8.25
C SER A 290 14.00 39.78 -7.59
N LEU A 291 12.88 39.06 -7.74
CA LEU A 291 11.61 39.41 -7.09
C LEU A 291 11.61 38.93 -5.64
N PHE A 292 11.29 39.83 -4.70
CA PHE A 292 11.21 39.48 -3.28
C PHE A 292 9.96 38.64 -2.99
N ASN A 293 10.10 37.59 -2.19
CA ASN A 293 8.98 36.73 -1.78
C ASN A 293 8.71 36.93 -0.27
N PRO A 294 7.55 37.50 0.11
CA PRO A 294 7.25 37.83 1.51
C PRO A 294 6.78 36.61 2.34
N ILE A 295 6.53 35.45 1.71
CA ILE A 295 5.97 34.27 2.36
C ILE A 295 7.11 33.49 3.06
N LEU A 296 7.38 33.86 4.31
CA LEU A 296 8.52 33.35 5.10
C LEU A 296 8.07 32.99 6.52
N PRO A 297 8.38 31.79 7.07
CA PRO A 297 8.01 31.38 8.43
C PRO A 297 9.00 31.96 9.45
N LEU A 298 8.89 33.26 9.71
CA LEU A 298 9.80 34.01 10.57
C LEU A 298 9.19 34.33 11.94
N MET A 299 10.04 34.25 12.96
CA MET A 299 9.79 34.68 14.33
C MET A 299 10.91 35.62 14.80
N LYS A 300 10.63 36.41 15.84
CA LYS A 300 11.59 37.27 16.54
C LYS A 300 12.32 36.50 17.64
N ASP A 301 13.60 36.79 17.81
CA ASP A 301 14.40 36.31 18.94
C ASP A 301 13.99 37.03 20.25
N GLU A 302 14.06 36.32 21.39
CA GLU A 302 13.74 36.92 22.69
C GLU A 302 14.73 38.07 23.02
N GLY A 303 14.20 39.26 23.29
CA GLY A 303 14.98 40.47 23.56
C GLY A 303 15.08 41.48 22.40
N SER A 304 14.38 41.27 21.29
CA SER A 304 14.15 42.32 20.28
C SER A 304 13.20 43.40 20.80
N SER A 305 13.58 44.68 20.68
CA SER A 305 12.75 45.82 21.10
C SER A 305 11.98 46.42 19.92
N SER A 306 10.67 46.63 20.08
CA SER A 306 9.82 47.28 19.08
C SER A 306 9.63 48.77 19.39
N ASN A 307 10.40 49.62 18.72
CA ASN A 307 10.01 51.03 18.55
C ASN A 307 9.01 51.10 17.39
N GLU A 308 7.81 51.60 17.63
CA GLU A 308 6.77 51.69 16.60
C GLU A 308 6.86 53.02 15.85
N ASP A 309 7.58 53.01 14.73
CA ASP A 309 7.50 54.10 13.74
C ASP A 309 6.26 53.89 12.85
N ASP A 310 5.30 54.82 12.92
CA ASP A 310 4.11 54.85 12.06
C ASP A 310 4.48 54.94 10.57
N VAL A 311 4.25 53.86 9.81
CA VAL A 311 4.48 53.85 8.35
C VAL A 311 3.21 54.29 7.62
N GLU A 312 3.15 55.58 7.28
CA GLU A 312 1.99 56.20 6.57
C GLU A 312 1.81 55.71 5.11
N ASN A 313 2.84 55.13 4.47
CA ASN A 313 2.77 54.73 3.06
C ASN A 313 2.47 53.22 2.87
N LYS A 314 1.18 52.88 2.83
CA LYS A 314 0.68 51.54 2.48
C LYS A 314 0.42 51.47 0.97
N GLN A 315 1.32 50.81 0.22
CA GLN A 315 1.23 50.66 -1.25
C GLN A 315 0.41 49.44 -1.69
N HIS A 316 -0.03 48.60 -0.75
CA HIS A 316 -0.83 47.39 -0.97
C HIS A 316 -2.33 47.70 -1.04
N SER A 317 -3.04 47.05 -1.96
CA SER A 317 -4.50 47.19 -2.12
C SER A 317 -5.31 46.47 -1.05
N ILE A 318 -4.76 45.39 -0.46
CA ILE A 318 -5.31 44.69 0.71
C ILE A 318 -4.38 44.89 1.91
N LYS A 319 -4.94 45.31 3.03
CA LYS A 319 -4.25 45.45 4.32
C LYS A 319 -4.14 44.11 5.04
N LEU A 320 -3.11 43.95 5.87
CA LEU A 320 -3.19 42.97 6.96
C LEU A 320 -4.24 43.47 7.98
N ARG A 321 -5.12 42.61 8.50
CA ARG A 321 -6.13 43.01 9.50
C ARG A 321 -5.48 43.19 10.88
N SER A 322 -5.85 44.24 11.61
CA SER A 322 -5.23 44.64 12.88
C SER A 322 -5.90 44.04 14.14
N SER A 323 -6.47 42.84 14.07
CA SER A 323 -7.43 42.38 15.09
C SER A 323 -7.28 40.93 15.56
N TYR A 324 -6.11 40.31 15.39
CA TYR A 324 -5.84 38.94 15.88
C TYR A 324 -4.53 38.79 16.66
N ILE A 325 -3.81 39.89 16.84
CA ILE A 325 -2.71 40.02 17.78
C ILE A 325 -3.03 41.32 18.51
N ASP A 326 -3.44 41.24 19.78
CA ASP A 326 -3.09 42.34 20.70
C ASP A 326 -1.55 42.31 20.70
N ASP A 327 -0.90 43.40 20.27
CA ASP A 327 0.57 43.45 20.11
C ASP A 327 1.33 43.11 21.42
N ASP A 328 0.63 43.11 22.57
CA ASP A 328 1.10 42.64 23.87
C ASP A 328 1.12 41.10 24.07
N GLU A 329 0.25 40.30 23.44
CA GLU A 329 0.11 38.87 23.77
C GLU A 329 1.13 37.96 23.08
N ASN A 330 1.55 38.25 21.83
CA ASN A 330 2.33 37.29 21.03
C ASN A 330 3.67 37.86 20.49
N LYS A 331 4.56 38.19 21.43
CA LYS A 331 5.84 38.90 21.22
C LYS A 331 6.83 38.23 20.25
N LEU A 332 6.67 36.93 19.98
CA LEU A 332 7.53 36.14 19.10
C LEU A 332 7.23 36.35 17.61
N LEU A 333 6.10 36.97 17.22
CA LEU A 333 5.78 37.22 15.81
C LEU A 333 6.28 38.59 15.32
N LEU A 334 6.52 38.70 14.01
CA LEU A 334 6.77 39.98 13.35
C LEU A 334 5.52 40.86 13.45
N SER A 335 5.70 42.15 13.78
CA SER A 335 4.56 43.06 13.97
C SER A 335 3.82 43.32 12.65
N GLN A 336 2.58 43.79 12.72
CA GLN A 336 1.84 44.20 11.52
C GLN A 336 2.61 45.23 10.68
N ASN A 337 3.37 46.12 11.34
CA ASN A 337 4.20 47.12 10.68
C ASN A 337 5.41 46.47 9.97
N ASP A 338 6.14 45.57 10.64
CA ASP A 338 7.25 44.81 10.05
C ASP A 338 6.78 44.03 8.80
N MET A 339 5.63 43.36 8.89
CA MET A 339 5.06 42.62 7.77
C MET A 339 4.55 43.53 6.64
N SER A 340 4.07 44.73 6.97
CA SER A 340 3.72 45.76 5.97
C SER A 340 4.96 46.27 5.23
N LYS A 341 6.11 46.44 5.91
CA LYS A 341 7.41 46.78 5.29
C LYS A 341 7.82 45.68 4.28
N LEU A 342 7.72 44.40 4.63
CA LEU A 342 8.02 43.28 3.72
C LEU A 342 7.07 43.18 2.52
N LEU A 343 5.77 43.42 2.71
CA LEU A 343 4.79 43.45 1.62
C LEU A 343 5.00 44.64 0.67
N ASN A 344 5.39 45.80 1.20
CA ASN A 344 5.79 46.96 0.40
C ASN A 344 7.09 46.67 -0.40
N GLN A 345 8.07 45.95 0.18
CA GLN A 345 9.28 45.53 -0.55
C GLN A 345 8.95 44.56 -1.70
N HIS A 346 8.01 43.63 -1.50
CA HIS A 346 7.50 42.77 -2.57
C HIS A 346 6.91 43.61 -3.72
N ILE A 347 6.03 44.56 -3.41
CA ILE A 347 5.45 45.54 -4.35
C ILE A 347 6.54 46.31 -5.11
N GLN A 348 7.52 46.87 -4.40
CA GLN A 348 8.59 47.65 -5.00
C GLN A 348 9.41 46.83 -6.01
N THR A 349 9.77 45.58 -5.67
CA THR A 349 10.51 44.71 -6.60
C THR A 349 9.69 44.33 -7.83
N LEU A 350 8.38 44.10 -7.70
CA LEU A 350 7.48 43.86 -8.83
C LEU A 350 7.38 45.08 -9.75
N ASP A 351 7.19 46.28 -9.20
CA ASP A 351 6.99 47.51 -9.99
C ASP A 351 8.27 47.94 -10.72
N VAL A 352 9.44 47.75 -10.10
CA VAL A 352 10.75 47.91 -10.77
C VAL A 352 10.90 46.91 -11.92
N ALA A 353 10.55 45.64 -11.73
CA ALA A 353 10.65 44.63 -12.77
C ALA A 353 9.69 44.89 -13.95
N ILE A 354 8.44 45.24 -13.67
CA ILE A 354 7.44 45.59 -14.71
C ILE A 354 7.89 46.83 -15.48
N SER A 355 8.39 47.86 -14.79
CA SER A 355 8.91 49.08 -15.44
C SER A 355 10.12 48.77 -16.34
N GLY A 356 11.03 47.90 -15.89
CA GLY A 356 12.16 47.41 -16.69
C GLY A 356 11.74 46.59 -17.92
N LEU A 357 10.59 45.92 -17.89
CA LEU A 357 10.03 45.27 -19.08
C LEU A 357 9.51 46.27 -20.10
N CYS A 358 8.88 47.36 -19.65
CA CYS A 358 8.44 48.45 -20.53
C CYS A 358 9.61 49.18 -21.23
N THR A 359 10.82 49.17 -20.67
CA THR A 359 12.02 49.72 -21.33
C THR A 359 12.74 48.72 -22.23
N ASN A 360 12.68 47.42 -21.91
CA ASN A 360 13.48 46.38 -22.56
C ASN A 360 12.76 45.59 -23.67
N TRP A 361 11.46 45.81 -23.85
CA TRP A 361 10.59 45.18 -24.85
C TRP A 361 9.81 46.25 -25.63
N SER A 362 9.54 45.99 -26.91
CA SER A 362 8.84 46.94 -27.79
C SER A 362 7.48 47.38 -27.23
N SER A 363 7.22 48.69 -27.30
CA SER A 363 5.96 49.33 -26.92
C SER A 363 4.92 49.41 -28.05
N ASP A 364 5.26 49.05 -29.29
CA ASP A 364 4.32 49.06 -30.43
C ASP A 364 3.27 47.94 -30.27
N GLU A 365 2.14 48.31 -29.67
CA GLU A 365 1.13 47.38 -29.16
C GLU A 365 0.46 46.51 -30.23
N SER A 366 0.47 46.95 -31.49
CA SER A 366 -0.32 46.32 -32.58
C SER A 366 0.44 45.33 -33.46
N GLU A 367 1.69 45.63 -33.85
CA GLU A 367 2.38 44.88 -34.93
C GLU A 367 3.31 43.74 -34.45
N CYS A 368 3.76 43.79 -33.18
CA CYS A 368 4.70 42.81 -32.64
C CYS A 368 4.00 41.70 -31.84
N LEU A 369 4.23 40.44 -32.19
CA LEU A 369 3.62 39.30 -31.47
C LEU A 369 4.08 39.20 -30.01
N LEU A 370 5.34 39.55 -29.71
CA LEU A 370 5.95 39.49 -28.39
C LEU A 370 6.23 40.90 -27.86
N SER A 371 5.33 41.44 -27.05
CA SER A 371 5.43 42.80 -26.50
C SER A 371 5.78 42.81 -25.00
N SER A 372 5.92 44.00 -24.43
CA SER A 372 5.98 44.21 -22.97
C SER A 372 4.78 43.60 -22.23
N SER A 373 3.60 43.46 -22.86
CA SER A 373 2.42 42.84 -22.27
C SER A 373 2.56 41.32 -22.09
N GLU A 374 3.08 40.60 -23.09
CA GLU A 374 3.41 39.18 -22.94
C GLU A 374 4.52 38.98 -21.91
N ALA A 375 5.53 39.86 -21.91
CA ALA A 375 6.64 39.80 -20.95
C ALA A 375 6.15 40.00 -19.51
N ALA A 376 5.28 40.98 -19.26
CA ALA A 376 4.68 41.21 -17.94
C ALA A 376 3.76 40.05 -17.52
N LEU A 377 3.00 39.47 -18.45
CA LEU A 377 2.20 38.28 -18.20
C LEU A 377 3.08 37.08 -17.80
N SER A 378 4.17 36.84 -18.53
CA SER A 378 5.16 35.78 -18.26
C SER A 378 5.81 35.96 -16.87
N LEU A 379 6.23 37.19 -16.54
CA LEU A 379 6.81 37.54 -15.24
C LEU A 379 5.84 37.26 -14.08
N LEU A 380 4.63 37.81 -14.16
CA LEU A 380 3.63 37.73 -13.09
C LEU A 380 3.12 36.31 -12.88
N ILE A 381 2.89 35.55 -13.94
CA ILE A 381 2.52 34.12 -13.87
C ILE A 381 3.67 33.30 -13.28
N GLY A 382 4.91 33.54 -13.71
CA GLY A 382 6.08 32.87 -13.16
C GLY A 382 6.33 33.18 -11.68
N HIS A 383 5.95 34.36 -11.19
CA HIS A 383 6.05 34.73 -9.78
C HIS A 383 4.88 34.18 -8.94
N LEU A 384 3.66 34.13 -9.48
CA LEU A 384 2.52 33.48 -8.83
C LEU A 384 2.77 31.98 -8.58
N ILE A 385 3.48 31.30 -9.49
CA ILE A 385 3.97 29.93 -9.28
C ILE A 385 4.93 29.87 -8.08
N ASP A 386 5.91 30.78 -7.99
CA ASP A 386 6.85 30.82 -6.85
C ASP A 386 6.18 31.15 -5.53
N LEU A 387 5.22 32.07 -5.49
CA LEU A 387 4.44 32.38 -4.29
C LEU A 387 3.64 31.14 -3.82
N SER A 388 3.09 30.37 -4.76
CA SER A 388 2.33 29.15 -4.48
C SER A 388 3.22 27.99 -4.01
N ASP A 389 4.36 27.79 -4.67
CA ASP A 389 5.37 26.80 -4.29
C ASP A 389 6.01 27.15 -2.93
N GLN A 390 6.29 28.44 -2.68
CA GLN A 390 6.82 28.92 -1.40
C GLN A 390 5.82 28.79 -0.26
N TYR A 391 4.53 29.08 -0.50
CA TYR A 391 3.47 28.86 0.50
C TYR A 391 3.37 27.39 0.88
N THR A 392 3.29 26.50 -0.12
CA THR A 392 3.27 25.05 0.08
C THR A 392 4.50 24.55 0.85
N ALA A 393 5.69 25.04 0.50
CA ALA A 393 6.93 24.69 1.18
C ALA A 393 6.99 25.23 2.62
N THR A 394 6.48 26.44 2.88
CA THR A 394 6.35 27.04 4.21
C THR A 394 5.44 26.22 5.12
N MET A 395 4.28 25.82 4.58
CA MET A 395 3.32 24.98 5.28
C MET A 395 3.92 23.60 5.60
N ASN A 396 4.63 22.98 4.66
CA ASN A 396 5.34 21.71 4.88
C ASN A 396 6.53 21.85 5.85
N TYR A 397 7.18 23.02 5.91
CA TYR A 397 8.21 23.32 6.90
C TYR A 397 7.65 23.33 8.34
N VAL A 398 6.44 23.87 8.57
CA VAL A 398 5.80 23.84 9.90
C VAL A 398 5.55 22.41 10.39
N GLU A 399 5.12 21.50 9.52
CA GLU A 399 4.97 20.07 9.86
C GLU A 399 6.32 19.37 10.07
N SER A 400 7.32 19.69 9.26
CA SER A 400 8.70 19.21 9.43
C SER A 400 9.33 19.66 10.76
N MET A 401 9.04 20.90 11.19
CA MET A 401 9.44 21.45 12.47
C MET A 401 8.82 20.66 13.64
N LEU A 402 7.55 20.26 13.52
CA LEU A 402 6.89 19.38 14.50
C LEU A 402 7.53 17.98 14.54
N GLU A 403 7.82 17.34 13.39
CA GLU A 403 8.55 16.05 13.35
C GLU A 403 9.93 16.19 14.02
N THR A 404 10.67 17.27 13.71
CA THR A 404 12.00 17.53 14.26
C THR A 404 11.98 17.77 15.77
N GLN A 405 11.07 18.60 16.28
CA GLN A 405 10.91 18.86 17.71
C GLN A 405 10.54 17.57 18.48
N LEU A 406 9.66 16.73 17.93
CA LEU A 406 9.31 15.44 18.51
C LEU A 406 10.51 14.47 18.54
N VAL A 407 11.29 14.41 17.45
CA VAL A 407 12.53 13.60 17.38
C VAL A 407 13.55 14.08 18.40
N ASN A 408 13.71 15.39 18.58
CA ASN A 408 14.62 15.97 19.58
C ASN A 408 14.17 15.67 21.02
N ALA A 409 12.88 15.73 21.31
CA ALA A 409 12.32 15.42 22.63
C ALA A 409 12.46 13.93 23.01
N ILE A 410 12.33 13.02 22.03
CA ILE A 410 12.50 11.57 22.22
C ILE A 410 13.99 11.16 22.15
N GLY A 411 14.84 11.96 21.49
CA GLY A 411 16.23 11.63 21.17
C GLY A 411 16.42 10.65 20.01
N LYS A 412 15.33 10.15 19.40
CA LYS A 412 15.34 9.19 18.28
C LYS A 412 14.05 9.29 17.46
N ARG A 413 14.15 9.15 16.13
CA ARG A 413 12.99 8.92 15.26
C ARG A 413 12.46 7.49 15.46
N LEU A 414 11.21 7.37 15.89
CA LEU A 414 10.58 6.08 16.16
C LEU A 414 10.32 5.28 14.87
N THR A 415 10.49 3.97 14.97
CA THR A 415 10.14 2.96 13.96
C THR A 415 9.04 2.02 14.49
N PRO A 416 8.35 1.25 13.63
CA PRO A 416 7.40 0.24 14.10
C PRO A 416 8.00 -0.74 15.12
N ASN A 417 9.24 -1.20 14.91
CA ASN A 417 9.93 -2.11 15.83
C ASN A 417 10.24 -1.47 17.19
N ASP A 418 10.54 -0.17 17.23
CA ASP A 418 10.70 0.55 18.51
C ASP A 418 9.38 0.58 19.30
N LEU A 419 8.26 0.81 18.61
CA LEU A 419 6.93 0.79 19.22
C LEU A 419 6.54 -0.63 19.65
N ASP A 420 6.85 -1.66 18.89
CA ASP A 420 6.59 -3.06 19.29
C ASP A 420 7.37 -3.45 20.54
N LYS A 421 8.65 -3.05 20.64
CA LYS A 421 9.49 -3.27 21.83
C LYS A 421 8.92 -2.49 23.04
N PHE A 422 8.43 -1.26 22.84
CA PHE A 422 7.73 -0.50 23.87
C PHE A 422 6.41 -1.18 24.30
N VAL A 423 5.56 -1.60 23.36
CA VAL A 423 4.25 -2.22 23.65
C VAL A 423 4.41 -3.57 24.36
N LYS A 424 5.42 -4.38 23.99
CA LYS A 424 5.79 -5.60 24.74
C LYS A 424 6.09 -5.28 26.22
N TYR A 425 6.95 -4.30 26.48
CA TYR A 425 7.30 -3.87 27.84
C TYR A 425 6.10 -3.29 28.61
N HIS A 426 5.34 -2.40 27.97
CA HIS A 426 4.21 -1.72 28.59
C HIS A 426 3.06 -2.68 28.92
N ASN A 427 2.70 -3.57 28.00
CA ASN A 427 1.68 -4.60 28.25
C ASN A 427 2.08 -5.55 29.38
N ALA A 428 3.37 -5.85 29.55
CA ALA A 428 3.86 -6.67 30.67
C ALA A 428 3.78 -5.98 32.03
N ARG A 429 3.65 -4.65 32.08
CA ARG A 429 3.38 -3.88 33.30
C ARG A 429 1.89 -3.63 33.52
N LEU A 430 1.14 -3.38 32.45
CA LEU A 430 -0.27 -3.00 32.49
C LEU A 430 -1.22 -4.20 32.73
N LEU A 431 -0.94 -5.36 32.11
CA LEU A 431 -1.90 -6.45 31.97
C LEU A 431 -1.61 -7.63 32.90
N SER A 432 -2.68 -8.19 33.46
CA SER A 432 -2.68 -9.43 34.25
C SER A 432 -3.80 -10.35 33.74
N PRO A 433 -3.48 -11.54 33.17
CA PRO A 433 -2.14 -12.09 32.97
C PRO A 433 -1.36 -11.42 31.82
N ILE A 434 -0.04 -11.39 31.99
CA ILE A 434 0.93 -10.82 31.03
C ILE A 434 0.99 -11.65 29.74
N PRO A 435 0.98 -11.04 28.53
CA PRO A 435 1.24 -11.73 27.27
C PRO A 435 2.55 -12.52 27.29
N GLN A 436 2.52 -13.79 26.89
CA GLN A 436 3.68 -14.69 26.89
C GLN A 436 4.16 -14.97 25.46
N PRO A 437 5.46 -15.21 25.23
CA PRO A 437 5.94 -15.68 23.93
C PRO A 437 5.26 -16.99 23.54
N PHE A 438 4.82 -17.12 22.28
CA PHE A 438 4.31 -18.38 21.74
C PHE A 438 5.48 -19.36 21.57
N SER A 439 5.74 -20.12 22.63
CA SER A 439 6.82 -21.09 22.72
C SER A 439 6.36 -22.27 23.58
N HIS A 440 5.75 -23.28 22.94
CA HIS A 440 5.21 -24.46 23.60
C HIS A 440 6.23 -25.59 23.62
N ALA A 441 6.60 -26.04 24.82
CA ALA A 441 7.49 -27.17 25.01
C ALA A 441 6.67 -28.48 25.01
N ILE A 442 6.73 -29.21 23.90
CA ILE A 442 5.98 -30.45 23.69
C ILE A 442 6.54 -31.52 24.63
N ARG A 443 5.76 -31.96 25.63
CA ARG A 443 6.21 -32.94 26.64
C ARG A 443 5.05 -33.66 27.31
N CYS A 444 5.35 -34.81 27.91
CA CYS A 444 4.51 -35.36 28.97
C CYS A 444 4.82 -34.66 30.32
N PRO A 445 3.86 -34.62 31.27
CA PRO A 445 4.14 -34.20 32.64
C PRO A 445 5.31 -34.99 33.24
N GLY A 446 6.17 -34.31 34.01
CA GLY A 446 7.38 -34.91 34.60
C GLY A 446 8.55 -35.17 33.64
N HIS A 447 8.36 -35.03 32.33
CA HIS A 447 9.34 -35.46 31.32
C HIS A 447 10.09 -34.29 30.64
N ASN A 448 11.24 -34.63 30.05
CA ASN A 448 11.97 -33.74 29.15
C ASN A 448 11.17 -33.53 27.85
N PRO A 449 11.19 -32.33 27.25
CA PRO A 449 10.41 -32.06 26.05
C PRO A 449 10.96 -32.78 24.83
N VAL A 450 10.05 -33.44 24.09
CA VAL A 450 10.32 -34.12 22.81
C VAL A 450 10.51 -33.13 21.67
N GLY A 451 10.01 -31.90 21.82
CA GLY A 451 10.15 -30.84 20.83
C GLY A 451 9.73 -29.47 21.34
N LEU A 452 9.76 -28.49 20.44
CA LEU A 452 9.33 -27.11 20.66
C LEU A 452 8.48 -26.65 19.48
N LEU A 453 7.38 -25.96 19.75
CA LEU A 453 6.58 -25.25 18.77
C LEU A 453 6.65 -23.74 19.06
N THR A 454 7.12 -22.94 18.10
CA THR A 454 7.17 -21.47 18.18
C THR A 454 6.42 -20.84 17.00
N ILE A 455 5.86 -19.65 17.22
CA ILE A 455 5.49 -18.75 16.13
C ILE A 455 6.41 -17.54 16.24
N GLU A 456 7.14 -17.28 15.16
CA GLU A 456 8.21 -16.29 15.11
C GLU A 456 7.85 -15.19 14.11
N SER A 457 8.28 -13.96 14.41
CA SER A 457 8.23 -12.79 13.53
C SER A 457 9.64 -12.48 13.05
N ASP A 458 9.82 -12.31 11.74
CA ASP A 458 11.06 -11.85 11.11
C ASP A 458 10.86 -10.38 10.65
N ASP A 459 11.47 -9.48 11.42
CA ASP A 459 11.61 -8.05 11.10
C ASP A 459 13.10 -7.65 11.02
N GLY A 460 13.96 -8.60 10.61
CA GLY A 460 15.43 -8.48 10.60
C GLY A 460 16.11 -9.11 11.82
N GLU A 461 15.39 -9.22 12.94
CA GLU A 461 15.69 -10.13 14.07
C GLU A 461 14.52 -11.11 14.20
N ILE A 462 14.80 -12.40 14.40
CA ILE A 462 13.77 -13.44 14.56
C ILE A 462 13.39 -13.53 16.04
N GLU A 463 12.18 -13.10 16.39
CA GLU A 463 11.65 -13.14 17.75
C GLU A 463 10.33 -13.92 17.82
N CYS A 464 10.04 -14.61 18.95
CA CYS A 464 8.73 -15.22 19.17
C CYS A 464 7.64 -14.15 19.34
N ILE A 465 6.51 -14.33 18.66
CA ILE A 465 5.32 -13.48 18.87
C ILE A 465 4.84 -13.61 20.32
N HIS A 466 4.32 -12.53 20.89
CA HIS A 466 3.71 -12.58 22.22
C HIS A 466 2.19 -12.70 22.08
N THR A 467 1.59 -13.59 22.86
CA THR A 467 0.15 -13.90 22.81
C THR A 467 -0.47 -13.88 24.19
N HIS A 468 -1.73 -13.44 24.27
CA HIS A 468 -2.58 -13.76 25.40
C HIS A 468 -2.89 -15.26 25.34
N SER A 469 -2.56 -16.02 26.36
CA SER A 469 -2.75 -17.48 26.40
C SER A 469 -3.72 -17.87 27.53
N ARG A 470 -4.67 -18.76 27.24
CA ARG A 470 -5.56 -19.39 28.23
C ARG A 470 -5.69 -20.88 27.92
N GLU A 471 -5.39 -21.73 28.89
CA GLU A 471 -5.78 -23.14 28.85
C GLU A 471 -7.30 -23.27 29.04
N VAL A 472 -7.94 -24.10 28.22
CA VAL A 472 -9.39 -24.29 28.18
C VAL A 472 -9.73 -25.68 28.74
N LEU A 473 -10.90 -25.79 29.37
CA LEU A 473 -11.41 -27.06 29.89
C LEU A 473 -11.40 -28.15 28.82
N LYS A 474 -10.83 -29.31 29.17
CA LYS A 474 -10.68 -30.46 28.26
C LYS A 474 -12.04 -30.90 27.71
N SER A 475 -12.15 -30.89 26.38
CA SER A 475 -13.26 -31.46 25.63
C SER A 475 -12.74 -32.43 24.57
N SER A 476 -13.61 -33.31 24.08
CA SER A 476 -13.32 -34.16 22.93
C SER A 476 -13.27 -33.31 21.66
N LEU A 477 -12.12 -33.31 20.98
CA LEU A 477 -11.94 -32.67 19.68
C LEU A 477 -11.88 -33.74 18.58
N LYS A 478 -12.65 -33.53 17.51
CA LYS A 478 -12.69 -34.41 16.34
C LYS A 478 -11.82 -33.89 15.20
N VAL A 479 -11.06 -34.78 14.56
CA VAL A 479 -10.25 -34.47 13.37
C VAL A 479 -10.51 -35.54 12.30
N PRO A 480 -11.27 -35.22 11.22
CA PRO A 480 -11.50 -36.15 10.13
C PRO A 480 -10.24 -36.30 9.28
N LEU A 481 -9.69 -37.52 9.20
CA LEU A 481 -8.57 -37.83 8.29
C LEU A 481 -9.07 -38.26 6.91
N SER A 482 -10.22 -38.94 6.90
CA SER A 482 -10.86 -39.48 5.69
C SER A 482 -12.38 -39.53 5.88
N ALA A 483 -13.11 -40.00 4.87
CA ALA A 483 -14.55 -40.24 4.99
C ALA A 483 -14.91 -41.39 5.97
N ALA A 484 -13.93 -42.25 6.32
CA ALA A 484 -14.11 -43.38 7.24
C ALA A 484 -13.49 -43.13 8.62
N THR A 485 -12.38 -42.39 8.70
CA THR A 485 -11.61 -42.19 9.93
C THR A 485 -11.78 -40.78 10.48
N VAL A 486 -12.27 -40.70 11.73
CA VAL A 486 -12.29 -39.47 12.54
C VAL A 486 -11.53 -39.74 13.83
N LEU A 487 -10.46 -38.99 14.07
CA LEU A 487 -9.72 -39.04 15.33
C LEU A 487 -10.52 -38.36 16.44
N GLU A 488 -10.44 -38.91 17.65
CA GLU A 488 -10.86 -38.27 18.88
C GLU A 488 -9.62 -37.88 19.71
N LEU A 489 -9.42 -36.59 19.93
CA LEU A 489 -8.34 -36.02 20.74
C LEU A 489 -8.90 -35.58 22.10
N THR A 490 -8.23 -35.97 23.18
CA THR A 490 -8.70 -35.75 24.57
C THR A 490 -7.67 -35.04 25.46
N GLY A 491 -6.59 -34.53 24.84
CA GLY A 491 -5.53 -33.81 25.52
C GLY A 491 -5.86 -32.34 25.86
N ASN A 492 -4.84 -31.51 26.02
CA ASN A 492 -5.02 -30.12 26.47
C ASN A 492 -5.40 -29.21 25.30
N GLN A 493 -6.10 -28.10 25.59
CA GLN A 493 -6.49 -27.10 24.60
C GLN A 493 -6.09 -25.71 25.07
N TYR A 494 -5.43 -24.94 24.22
CA TYR A 494 -4.94 -23.60 24.50
C TYR A 494 -5.52 -22.61 23.49
N LEU A 495 -6.06 -21.50 24.00
CA LEU A 495 -6.49 -20.37 23.19
C LEU A 495 -5.43 -19.26 23.25
N HIS A 496 -5.00 -18.81 22.07
CA HIS A 496 -4.02 -17.76 21.89
C HIS A 496 -4.63 -16.57 21.14
N GLY A 497 -4.52 -15.38 21.72
CA GLY A 497 -4.79 -14.12 21.03
C GLY A 497 -3.50 -13.44 20.62
N TYR A 498 -3.32 -13.18 19.32
CA TYR A 498 -2.21 -12.39 18.78
C TYR A 498 -2.71 -11.03 18.29
N MET A 499 -2.06 -9.96 18.77
CA MET A 499 -2.23 -8.60 18.23
C MET A 499 -1.04 -8.28 17.34
N ASN A 500 -1.33 -8.04 16.06
CA ASN A 500 -0.37 -7.57 15.07
C ASN A 500 -0.53 -6.05 14.86
N HIS A 501 0.55 -5.35 14.52
CA HIS A 501 0.52 -3.91 14.24
C HIS A 501 1.02 -3.64 12.82
N ARG A 502 0.28 -2.82 12.06
CA ARG A 502 0.71 -2.33 10.73
C ARG A 502 0.68 -0.81 10.70
N PHE A 503 1.77 -0.21 10.23
CA PHE A 503 1.89 1.21 9.95
C PHE A 503 2.11 1.44 8.46
N GLY A 504 1.10 2.00 7.79
CA GLY A 504 1.06 2.15 6.33
C GLY A 504 1.22 0.79 5.64
N THR A 505 2.25 0.67 4.80
CA THR A 505 2.55 -0.56 4.04
C THR A 505 3.55 -1.50 4.73
N SER A 506 3.89 -1.30 6.01
CA SER A 506 4.83 -2.19 6.72
C SER A 506 4.21 -3.58 6.93
N SER A 507 4.79 -4.64 6.38
CA SER A 507 4.37 -6.01 6.68
C SER A 507 5.50 -6.79 7.35
N LYS A 508 5.16 -7.48 8.42
CA LYS A 508 6.01 -8.43 9.13
C LYS A 508 5.94 -9.79 8.46
N ARG A 509 7.03 -10.55 8.45
CA ARG A 509 6.97 -11.97 8.07
C ARG A 509 6.74 -12.80 9.31
N HIS A 510 5.82 -13.76 9.22
CA HIS A 510 5.57 -14.69 10.30
C HIS A 510 5.86 -16.12 9.86
N GLN A 511 6.33 -16.96 10.78
CA GLN A 511 6.60 -18.36 10.54
C GLN A 511 6.22 -19.23 11.75
N LEU A 512 5.58 -20.36 11.49
CA LEU A 512 5.37 -21.43 12.46
C LEU A 512 6.58 -22.37 12.39
N VAL A 513 7.27 -22.59 13.50
CA VAL A 513 8.47 -23.42 13.56
C VAL A 513 8.29 -24.56 14.56
N ALA A 514 8.46 -25.78 14.07
CA ALA A 514 8.39 -27.01 14.85
C ALA A 514 9.77 -27.69 14.85
N ARG A 515 10.35 -27.88 16.05
CA ARG A 515 11.69 -28.44 16.26
C ARG A 515 11.59 -29.72 17.08
N ALA A 516 12.04 -30.85 16.56
CA ALA A 516 12.20 -32.08 17.36
C ALA A 516 13.52 -32.09 18.12
N ARG A 517 13.56 -32.75 19.28
CA ARG A 517 14.82 -33.12 19.92
C ARG A 517 15.43 -34.36 19.27
N GLN A 518 16.65 -34.70 19.67
CA GLN A 518 17.32 -35.94 19.28
C GLN A 518 16.49 -37.14 19.77
N PHE A 519 16.35 -38.20 18.95
CA PHE A 519 15.63 -39.44 19.29
C PHE A 519 14.17 -39.26 19.74
N SER A 520 13.59 -38.13 19.35
CA SER A 520 12.24 -37.70 19.70
C SER A 520 11.43 -37.54 18.41
N SER A 521 10.13 -37.83 18.45
CA SER A 521 9.23 -37.69 17.32
C SER A 521 7.83 -37.27 17.77
N PHE A 522 7.20 -36.39 16.99
CA PHE A 522 5.82 -35.96 17.17
C PHE A 522 5.17 -35.64 15.81
N ILE A 523 3.85 -35.64 15.77
CA ILE A 523 3.06 -35.24 14.59
C ILE A 523 2.54 -33.83 14.84
N MET A 524 2.69 -32.95 13.86
CA MET A 524 2.05 -31.64 13.82
C MET A 524 0.99 -31.64 12.72
N ILE A 525 -0.24 -31.26 13.07
CA ILE A 525 -1.37 -31.09 12.15
C ILE A 525 -1.72 -29.60 12.14
N VAL A 526 -1.90 -29.03 10.96
CA VAL A 526 -2.28 -27.62 10.78
C VAL A 526 -3.62 -27.56 10.04
N GLY A 527 -4.55 -26.77 10.56
CA GLY A 527 -5.93 -26.74 10.09
C GLY A 527 -6.70 -25.51 10.54
N ASN A 528 -8.01 -25.51 10.29
CA ASN A 528 -8.92 -24.44 10.74
C ASN A 528 -10.06 -25.03 11.59
N MET A 529 -10.51 -24.29 12.60
CA MET A 529 -11.66 -24.71 13.40
C MET A 529 -12.96 -24.52 12.60
N THR A 530 -13.81 -25.56 12.55
CA THR A 530 -15.10 -25.51 11.82
C THR A 530 -16.31 -25.42 12.75
N ASN A 531 -16.19 -25.93 13.98
CA ASN A 531 -17.14 -25.77 15.08
C ASN A 531 -16.38 -25.91 16.42
N ALA A 532 -17.09 -25.75 17.55
CA ALA A 532 -16.55 -25.88 18.91
C ALA A 532 -15.68 -27.14 19.20
N SER A 533 -15.87 -28.21 18.43
CA SER A 533 -15.33 -29.54 18.67
C SER A 533 -14.72 -30.20 17.43
N THR A 534 -14.46 -29.46 16.34
CA THR A 534 -13.91 -30.05 15.11
C THR A 534 -12.89 -29.14 14.44
N LEU A 535 -11.69 -29.68 14.22
CA LEU A 535 -10.61 -29.10 13.44
C LEU A 535 -10.59 -29.78 12.07
N ASP A 536 -10.67 -28.99 10.99
CA ASP A 536 -10.49 -29.45 9.61
C ASP A 536 -8.99 -29.43 9.25
N PRO A 537 -8.34 -30.60 9.06
CA PRO A 537 -6.89 -30.68 8.87
C PRO A 537 -6.52 -30.41 7.41
N LYS A 538 -5.75 -29.35 7.17
CA LYS A 538 -5.26 -29.01 5.83
C LYS A 538 -4.02 -29.82 5.46
N ASP A 539 -3.04 -29.77 6.34
CA ASP A 539 -1.72 -30.36 6.19
C ASP A 539 -1.23 -30.97 7.51
N ALA A 540 -0.30 -31.93 7.43
CA ALA A 540 0.32 -32.55 8.58
C ALA A 540 1.74 -32.99 8.26
N VAL A 541 2.58 -33.13 9.28
CA VAL A 541 3.99 -33.53 9.13
C VAL A 541 4.49 -34.27 10.38
N ILE A 542 5.33 -35.28 10.15
CA ILE A 542 6.06 -35.99 11.21
C ILE A 542 7.41 -35.28 11.40
N VAL A 543 7.62 -34.68 12.57
CA VAL A 543 8.85 -33.98 12.95
C VAL A 543 9.63 -34.89 13.91
N GLN A 544 10.88 -35.22 13.57
CA GLN A 544 11.66 -36.21 14.32
C GLN A 544 13.18 -35.96 14.28
N ASN A 545 13.91 -36.46 15.28
CA ASN A 545 15.39 -36.58 15.24
C ASN A 545 16.15 -35.30 14.86
N LYS A 546 15.92 -34.19 15.59
CA LYS A 546 16.47 -32.85 15.28
C LYS A 546 15.96 -32.21 13.98
N ASP A 547 14.92 -32.74 13.34
CA ASP A 547 14.23 -32.05 12.26
C ASP A 547 13.69 -30.69 12.76
N GLU A 548 13.85 -29.68 11.91
CA GLU A 548 13.23 -28.37 12.04
C GLU A 548 12.35 -28.15 10.81
N VAL A 549 11.05 -27.90 11.03
CA VAL A 549 10.08 -27.56 9.97
C VAL A 549 9.65 -26.13 10.19
N ILE A 550 9.83 -25.29 9.16
CA ILE A 550 9.47 -23.87 9.15
C ILE A 550 8.39 -23.67 8.09
N ILE A 551 7.24 -23.18 8.51
CA ILE A 551 6.07 -22.91 7.64
C ILE A 551 5.83 -21.41 7.65
N SER A 552 5.94 -20.76 6.50
CA SER A 552 5.61 -19.34 6.35
C SER A 552 4.13 -19.13 6.66
N LEU A 553 3.79 -18.11 7.45
CA LEU A 553 2.41 -17.73 7.76
C LEU A 553 2.05 -16.46 6.99
N LEU A 554 0.98 -16.55 6.19
CA LEU A 554 0.40 -15.45 5.44
C LEU A 554 -0.77 -14.89 6.25
N LEU A 555 -0.74 -13.59 6.53
CA LEU A 555 -1.78 -12.89 7.28
C LEU A 555 -2.69 -12.12 6.33
N ASP A 556 -3.91 -12.62 6.13
CA ASP A 556 -4.93 -12.00 5.30
C ASP A 556 -5.93 -11.24 6.18
N GLU A 557 -5.87 -9.91 6.15
CA GLU A 557 -6.77 -9.04 6.89
C GLU A 557 -8.16 -8.94 6.24
N LEU A 558 -9.21 -9.06 7.04
CA LEU A 558 -10.59 -8.84 6.60
C LEU A 558 -10.98 -7.35 6.72
N PRO A 559 -11.95 -6.85 5.92
CA PRO A 559 -12.52 -5.52 6.10
C PRO A 559 -13.08 -5.34 7.52
N THR A 560 -13.00 -4.14 8.08
CA THR A 560 -13.52 -3.88 9.43
C THR A 560 -15.05 -4.03 9.44
N ALA A 561 -15.63 -4.27 10.62
CA ALA A 561 -17.09 -4.45 10.73
C ALA A 561 -17.85 -3.20 10.23
N LYS A 562 -17.34 -2.00 10.55
CA LYS A 562 -17.85 -0.71 10.06
C LYS A 562 -17.71 -0.57 8.53
N GLU A 563 -16.53 -0.78 7.97
CA GLU A 563 -16.30 -0.70 6.50
C GLU A 563 -17.25 -1.61 5.73
N PHE A 564 -17.42 -2.84 6.22
CA PHE A 564 -18.31 -3.81 5.63
C PHE A 564 -19.78 -3.38 5.74
N LYS A 565 -20.21 -2.88 6.91
CA LYS A 565 -21.55 -2.34 7.11
C LYS A 565 -21.83 -1.17 6.17
N ASP A 566 -20.87 -0.27 6.00
CA ASP A 566 -20.96 0.88 5.10
C ASP A 566 -20.99 0.45 3.62
N ALA A 567 -20.15 -0.50 3.21
CA ALA A 567 -20.17 -1.08 1.86
C ALA A 567 -21.47 -1.85 1.55
N VAL A 568 -22.10 -2.46 2.56
CA VAL A 568 -23.34 -3.24 2.41
C VAL A 568 -24.61 -2.36 2.41
N LYS A 569 -24.56 -1.12 2.91
CA LYS A 569 -25.70 -0.19 2.92
C LYS A 569 -26.32 0.07 1.54
N SER A 570 -25.51 0.09 0.48
CA SER A 570 -25.95 0.36 -0.89
C SER A 570 -26.48 -0.88 -1.63
N LEU A 571 -26.39 -2.07 -1.03
CA LEU A 571 -26.80 -3.34 -1.64
C LEU A 571 -28.27 -3.66 -1.36
N SER A 572 -28.91 -4.45 -2.24
CA SER A 572 -30.30 -4.89 -2.05
C SER A 572 -30.45 -5.78 -0.81
N PRO A 573 -31.62 -5.84 -0.14
CA PRO A 573 -31.79 -6.60 1.10
C PRO A 573 -31.36 -8.08 1.01
N GLU A 574 -31.51 -8.72 -0.16
CA GLU A 574 -31.03 -10.09 -0.40
C GLU A 574 -29.51 -10.16 -0.51
N GLN A 575 -28.89 -9.24 -1.25
CA GLN A 575 -27.43 -9.10 -1.31
C GLN A 575 -26.85 -8.80 0.09
N GLN A 576 -27.52 -7.98 0.91
CA GLN A 576 -27.10 -7.73 2.30
C GLN A 576 -27.14 -9.01 3.15
N ARG A 577 -28.21 -9.82 3.03
CA ARG A 577 -28.31 -11.11 3.73
C ARG A 577 -27.21 -12.08 3.29
N PHE A 578 -26.97 -12.20 1.98
CA PHE A 578 -25.89 -13.00 1.42
C PHE A 578 -24.51 -12.55 1.93
N ALA A 579 -24.20 -11.25 1.82
CA ALA A 579 -22.93 -10.70 2.27
C ALA A 579 -22.70 -10.93 3.77
N ARG A 580 -23.71 -10.70 4.62
CA ARG A 580 -23.62 -10.95 6.07
C ARG A 580 -23.37 -12.43 6.39
N ALA A 581 -24.04 -13.34 5.70
CA ALA A 581 -23.79 -14.78 5.85
C ALA A 581 -22.36 -15.16 5.42
N TYR A 582 -21.87 -14.60 4.30
CA TYR A 582 -20.52 -14.84 3.82
C TYR A 582 -19.44 -14.26 4.76
N ARG A 583 -19.63 -13.05 5.30
CA ARG A 583 -18.74 -12.49 6.35
C ARG A 583 -18.71 -13.39 7.59
N LYS A 584 -19.86 -13.87 8.05
CA LYS A 584 -19.93 -14.79 9.21
C LYS A 584 -19.11 -16.06 8.97
N MET A 585 -19.21 -16.64 7.77
CA MET A 585 -18.39 -17.79 7.35
C MET A 585 -16.88 -17.46 7.31
N GLN A 586 -16.51 -16.30 6.74
CA GLN A 586 -15.11 -15.84 6.71
C GLN A 586 -14.54 -15.69 8.13
N LEU A 587 -15.29 -15.05 9.04
CA LEU A 587 -14.92 -14.89 10.45
C LEU A 587 -14.72 -16.24 11.15
N SER A 588 -15.66 -17.19 11.02
CA SER A 588 -15.47 -18.54 11.58
C SER A 588 -14.24 -19.25 10.98
N SER A 589 -13.96 -19.04 9.69
CA SER A 589 -12.80 -19.64 9.03
C SER A 589 -11.46 -18.99 9.36
N SER A 590 -11.45 -17.84 10.04
CA SER A 590 -10.21 -17.10 10.37
C SER A 590 -9.36 -17.76 11.46
N ILE A 591 -9.95 -18.70 12.20
CA ILE A 591 -9.33 -19.36 13.37
C ILE A 591 -8.39 -20.46 12.91
N PHE A 592 -7.11 -20.27 13.25
CA PHE A 592 -6.02 -21.16 12.89
C PHE A 592 -5.79 -22.17 14.02
N GLY A 593 -5.74 -23.45 13.69
CA GLY A 593 -5.51 -24.53 14.66
C GLY A 593 -4.22 -25.29 14.35
N VAL A 594 -3.40 -25.47 15.37
CA VAL A 594 -2.22 -26.35 15.34
C VAL A 594 -2.40 -27.44 16.39
N CYS A 595 -2.55 -28.68 15.97
CA CYS A 595 -2.63 -29.84 16.85
C CYS A 595 -1.30 -30.59 16.86
N ILE A 596 -0.85 -30.99 18.04
CA ILE A 596 0.38 -31.73 18.28
C ILE A 596 0.01 -33.09 18.87
N VAL A 597 0.60 -34.18 18.36
CA VAL A 597 0.42 -35.54 18.90
C VAL A 597 1.78 -36.15 19.22
N GLN A 598 1.98 -36.59 20.46
CA GLN A 598 3.22 -37.24 20.91
C GLN A 598 3.20 -38.73 20.54
N ILE A 599 4.17 -39.19 19.75
CA ILE A 599 4.13 -40.53 19.15
C ILE A 599 4.41 -41.64 20.18
N LYS A 600 5.51 -41.55 20.95
CA LYS A 600 5.89 -42.63 21.89
C LYS A 600 4.83 -42.95 22.95
N PRO A 601 4.25 -41.97 23.69
CA PRO A 601 3.27 -42.29 24.74
C PRO A 601 1.96 -42.86 24.16
N GLN A 602 1.59 -42.43 22.95
CA GLN A 602 0.44 -42.99 22.23
C GLN A 602 0.73 -44.41 21.72
N LEU A 603 1.95 -44.72 21.26
CA LEU A 603 2.38 -46.09 20.92
C LEU A 603 2.37 -47.02 22.14
N GLU A 604 2.85 -46.55 23.29
CA GLU A 604 2.83 -47.32 24.53
C GLU A 604 1.40 -47.69 24.92
N ALA A 605 0.49 -46.72 24.93
CA ALA A 605 -0.93 -46.92 25.19
C ALA A 605 -1.60 -47.86 24.15
N LEU A 606 -1.28 -47.70 22.87
CA LEU A 606 -1.82 -48.52 21.78
C LEU A 606 -1.41 -50.00 21.89
N LEU A 607 -0.16 -50.26 22.27
CA LEU A 607 0.45 -51.59 22.33
C LEU A 607 0.24 -52.30 23.68
N GLY A 608 -0.38 -51.65 24.67
CA GLY A 608 -0.58 -52.20 26.02
C GLY A 608 0.69 -52.19 26.88
N LEU A 609 1.66 -51.34 26.54
CA LEU A 609 2.90 -51.17 27.29
C LEU A 609 2.70 -50.17 28.45
N PRO A 610 3.45 -50.32 29.56
CA PRO A 610 3.50 -49.31 30.60
C PRO A 610 4.19 -48.03 30.08
N ALA A 611 3.93 -46.90 30.75
CA ALA A 611 4.59 -45.64 30.43
C ALA A 611 6.13 -45.76 30.49
N ASP A 612 6.79 -45.04 29.59
CA ASP A 612 8.25 -44.90 29.48
C ASP A 612 8.98 -46.22 29.07
N ALA A 613 8.22 -47.24 28.64
CA ALA A 613 8.75 -48.52 28.20
C ALA A 613 9.56 -48.44 26.90
N LEU A 614 9.18 -47.55 25.97
CA LEU A 614 9.85 -47.37 24.68
C LEU A 614 11.02 -46.39 24.74
N ASP A 615 11.25 -45.74 25.88
CA ASP A 615 12.19 -44.61 25.95
C ASP A 615 13.65 -45.02 25.78
N LYS A 616 13.99 -46.26 26.19
CA LYS A 616 15.29 -46.91 25.95
C LYS A 616 15.35 -47.70 24.64
N GLU A 617 14.22 -47.86 23.94
CA GLU A 617 14.03 -48.78 22.82
C GLU A 617 13.91 -48.03 21.49
N MET A 618 14.96 -47.24 21.19
CA MET A 618 15.01 -46.37 20.02
C MET A 618 14.81 -47.15 18.70
N LYS A 619 15.49 -48.29 18.54
CA LYS A 619 15.36 -49.10 17.33
C LYS A 619 13.93 -49.64 17.17
N LEU A 620 13.36 -50.23 18.23
CA LEU A 620 11.98 -50.73 18.22
C LEU A 620 10.98 -49.63 17.84
N THR A 621 11.19 -48.40 18.33
CA THR A 621 10.34 -47.25 17.99
C THR A 621 10.45 -46.88 16.50
N GLN A 622 11.65 -46.95 15.91
CA GLN A 622 11.86 -46.72 14.47
C GLN A 622 11.24 -47.83 13.63
N ASP A 623 11.52 -49.09 13.98
CA ASP A 623 10.97 -50.30 13.34
C ASP A 623 9.43 -50.25 13.34
N LEU A 624 8.80 -49.90 14.48
CA LEU A 624 7.35 -49.72 14.60
C LEU A 624 6.81 -48.61 13.68
N MET A 625 7.46 -47.44 13.61
CA MET A 625 7.03 -46.36 12.71
C MET A 625 7.17 -46.75 11.24
N GLU A 626 8.20 -47.53 10.86
CA GLU A 626 8.34 -48.06 9.49
C GLU A 626 7.22 -49.07 9.19
N LEU A 627 6.93 -50.01 10.09
CA LEU A 627 5.83 -50.98 9.97
C LEU A 627 4.46 -50.32 9.77
N PHE A 628 4.16 -49.24 10.49
CA PHE A 628 2.89 -48.51 10.35
C PHE A 628 2.81 -47.64 9.09
N VAL A 629 3.89 -46.95 8.71
CA VAL A 629 3.87 -45.97 7.60
C VAL A 629 4.18 -46.59 6.24
N GLU A 630 5.17 -47.47 6.14
CA GLU A 630 5.62 -48.02 4.85
C GLU A 630 4.90 -49.30 4.46
N TYR A 631 4.51 -50.14 5.44
CA TYR A 631 3.90 -51.44 5.19
C TYR A 631 2.44 -51.56 5.70
N GLN A 632 1.92 -50.52 6.36
CA GLN A 632 0.53 -50.44 6.83
C GLN A 632 0.09 -51.64 7.69
N VAL A 633 0.98 -52.14 8.55
CA VAL A 633 0.70 -53.31 9.41
C VAL A 633 -0.31 -52.94 10.51
N PRO A 634 -1.39 -53.72 10.72
CA PRO A 634 -2.35 -53.46 11.79
C PRO A 634 -1.72 -53.51 13.19
N SER A 635 -2.05 -52.54 14.04
CA SER A 635 -1.49 -52.42 15.39
C SER A 635 -1.80 -53.60 16.31
N ASP A 636 -2.91 -54.29 16.09
CA ASP A 636 -3.29 -55.47 16.88
C ASP A 636 -2.27 -56.62 16.72
N MET A 637 -1.65 -56.79 15.55
CA MET A 637 -0.61 -57.82 15.32
C MET A 637 0.71 -57.56 16.07
N LEU A 638 0.95 -56.30 16.46
CA LEU A 638 2.18 -55.87 17.13
C LEU A 638 1.96 -55.64 18.64
N SER A 639 0.71 -55.50 19.07
CA SER A 639 0.31 -55.28 20.47
C SER A 639 0.64 -56.46 21.40
N TYR A 640 0.78 -56.16 22.69
CA TYR A 640 1.01 -57.18 23.72
C TYR A 640 -0.25 -58.05 23.91
N SER A 641 -0.11 -59.36 23.68
CA SER A 641 -1.23 -60.32 23.66
C SER A 641 -1.36 -61.19 24.92
N GLY A 642 -0.64 -60.85 26.00
CA GLY A 642 -0.58 -61.66 27.22
C GLY A 642 -1.74 -61.44 28.20
N PHE A 643 -2.35 -62.54 28.67
CA PHE A 643 -3.44 -62.55 29.65
C PHE A 643 -2.99 -62.38 31.12
N LEU A 644 -1.71 -62.08 31.38
CA LEU A 644 -1.14 -62.00 32.73
C LEU A 644 -0.88 -60.54 33.11
N GLU A 645 -1.66 -60.00 34.05
CA GLU A 645 -1.57 -58.59 34.46
C GLU A 645 -0.25 -58.26 35.18
N ASN A 646 0.33 -59.22 35.91
CA ASN A 646 1.53 -59.07 36.75
C ASN A 646 2.85 -59.45 36.06
N VAL A 647 3.02 -59.07 34.78
CA VAL A 647 4.23 -59.32 33.99
C VAL A 647 5.16 -58.10 34.03
N THR A 648 6.49 -58.31 34.11
CA THR A 648 7.45 -57.21 34.20
C THR A 648 7.48 -56.36 32.93
N THR A 649 7.88 -55.09 33.05
CA THR A 649 7.94 -54.15 31.91
C THR A 649 8.83 -54.67 30.78
N GLN A 650 9.94 -55.34 31.14
CA GLN A 650 10.92 -55.90 30.21
C GLN A 650 10.38 -57.12 29.44
N GLU A 651 9.56 -57.97 30.07
CA GLU A 651 8.91 -59.10 29.39
C GLU A 651 7.83 -58.63 28.40
N LYS A 652 7.04 -57.60 28.75
CA LYS A 652 6.07 -56.99 27.82
C LYS A 652 6.76 -56.39 26.58
N VAL A 653 7.86 -55.66 26.79
CA VAL A 653 8.68 -55.12 25.69
C VAL A 653 9.32 -56.24 24.85
N SER A 654 9.77 -57.33 25.47
CA SER A 654 10.31 -58.48 24.71
C SER A 654 9.26 -59.11 23.80
N ASN A 655 8.04 -59.32 24.28
CA ASN A 655 6.96 -59.87 23.45
C ASN A 655 6.65 -58.99 22.23
N VAL A 656 6.57 -57.66 22.41
CA VAL A 656 6.39 -56.71 21.29
C VAL A 656 7.58 -56.75 20.32
N LYS A 657 8.82 -56.88 20.82
CA LYS A 657 10.01 -57.07 19.96
C LYS A 657 9.95 -58.34 19.14
N ASP A 658 9.51 -59.44 19.73
CA ASP A 658 9.40 -60.74 19.05
C ASP A 658 8.33 -60.68 17.95
N ASN A 659 7.19 -60.03 18.22
CA ASN A 659 6.14 -59.77 17.22
C ASN A 659 6.67 -58.90 16.06
N VAL A 660 7.29 -57.75 16.36
CA VAL A 660 7.89 -56.83 15.37
C VAL A 660 8.95 -57.55 14.53
N LYS A 661 9.83 -58.32 15.16
CA LYS A 661 10.85 -59.11 14.47
C LYS A 661 10.23 -60.14 13.53
N SER A 662 9.22 -60.88 13.97
CA SER A 662 8.54 -61.87 13.13
C SER A 662 7.91 -61.25 11.88
N VAL A 663 7.40 -60.01 11.96
CA VAL A 663 6.86 -59.29 10.80
C VAL A 663 7.99 -58.78 9.89
N LEU A 664 9.04 -58.19 10.46
CA LEU A 664 10.20 -57.70 9.69
C LEU A 664 10.95 -58.83 8.96
N ASP A 665 11.10 -60.00 9.56
CA ASP A 665 11.76 -61.15 8.94
C ASP A 665 11.00 -61.58 7.66
N VAL A 666 9.66 -61.59 7.69
CA VAL A 666 8.80 -61.87 6.51
C VAL A 666 8.90 -60.76 5.45
N VAL A 667 8.86 -59.48 5.86
CA VAL A 667 9.00 -58.33 4.96
C VAL A 667 10.35 -58.34 4.24
N ASN A 668 11.43 -58.67 4.96
CA ASN A 668 12.78 -58.74 4.40
C ASN A 668 12.95 -59.93 3.44
N GLU A 669 12.39 -61.10 3.76
CA GLU A 669 12.40 -62.26 2.84
C GLU A 669 11.70 -61.93 1.52
N GLU A 670 10.58 -61.19 1.56
CA GLU A 670 9.84 -60.79 0.36
C GLU A 670 10.57 -59.69 -0.43
N LYS A 671 11.17 -58.69 0.24
CA LYS A 671 12.06 -57.71 -0.41
C LYS A 671 13.23 -58.38 -1.13
N GLU A 672 13.85 -59.40 -0.52
CA GLU A 672 14.92 -60.16 -1.16
C GLU A 672 14.45 -60.92 -2.41
N LYS A 673 13.25 -61.51 -2.39
CA LYS A 673 12.66 -62.18 -3.57
C LYS A 673 12.37 -61.17 -4.68
N GLN A 674 11.83 -60.00 -4.35
CA GLN A 674 11.57 -58.94 -5.32
C GLN A 674 12.87 -58.41 -5.95
N LEU A 675 13.89 -58.11 -5.15
CA LEU A 675 15.20 -57.69 -5.65
C LEU A 675 15.85 -58.74 -6.56
N LYS A 676 15.79 -60.03 -6.20
CA LYS A 676 16.29 -61.14 -7.04
C LYS A 676 15.49 -61.27 -8.34
N SER A 677 14.18 -61.04 -8.31
CA SER A 677 13.31 -61.02 -9.50
C SER A 677 13.62 -59.85 -10.44
N GLU A 678 13.82 -58.64 -9.90
CA GLU A 678 14.19 -57.48 -10.72
C GLU A 678 15.61 -57.60 -11.27
N GLN A 679 16.58 -58.06 -10.47
CA GLN A 679 17.93 -58.35 -10.93
C GLN A 679 17.91 -59.34 -12.10
N ALA A 680 17.23 -60.48 -11.96
CA ALA A 680 17.08 -61.45 -13.05
C ALA A 680 16.38 -60.87 -14.30
N LYS A 681 15.39 -59.98 -14.15
CA LYS A 681 14.77 -59.27 -15.29
C LYS A 681 15.74 -58.30 -15.96
N THR A 682 16.53 -57.55 -15.18
CA THR A 682 17.55 -56.64 -15.73
C THR A 682 18.71 -57.38 -16.38
N GLU A 683 19.09 -58.54 -15.84
CA GLU A 683 20.13 -59.42 -16.39
C GLU A 683 19.66 -60.04 -17.70
N MET A 684 18.44 -60.59 -17.77
CA MET A 684 17.84 -61.05 -19.05
C MET A 684 17.69 -59.90 -20.07
N ALA A 685 17.34 -58.68 -19.64
CA ALA A 685 17.25 -57.53 -20.53
C ALA A 685 18.63 -57.10 -21.07
N MET A 686 19.67 -57.14 -20.23
CA MET A 686 21.06 -56.84 -20.58
C MET A 686 21.67 -57.94 -21.45
N GLU A 687 21.36 -59.20 -21.18
CA GLU A 687 21.76 -60.37 -21.98
C GLU A 687 21.07 -60.35 -23.36
N GLY A 688 19.78 -59.99 -23.44
CA GLY A 688 19.10 -59.73 -24.70
C GLY A 688 19.72 -58.57 -25.49
N MET A 689 20.21 -57.53 -24.81
CA MET A 689 20.93 -56.41 -25.43
C MET A 689 22.32 -56.84 -25.95
N LEU A 690 23.02 -57.73 -25.25
CA LEU A 690 24.29 -58.33 -25.68
C LEU A 690 24.10 -59.32 -26.85
N GLN A 691 23.06 -60.14 -26.84
CA GLN A 691 22.71 -61.03 -27.96
C GLN A 691 22.34 -60.22 -29.22
N GLY A 692 21.70 -59.05 -29.07
CA GLY A 692 21.45 -58.11 -30.17
C GLY A 692 22.72 -57.55 -30.82
N ILE A 693 23.83 -57.44 -30.07
CA ILE A 693 25.13 -57.01 -30.60
C ILE A 693 25.86 -58.20 -31.27
N ALA A 694 25.74 -59.41 -30.72
CA ALA A 694 26.36 -60.62 -31.26
C ALA A 694 25.74 -61.10 -32.60
N ALA A 695 24.49 -60.74 -32.89
CA ALA A 695 23.77 -61.22 -34.07
C ALA A 695 24.16 -60.56 -35.41
N ASN A 696 25.01 -59.53 -35.42
CA ASN A 696 25.30 -58.71 -36.61
C ASN A 696 26.80 -58.54 -36.90
N HIS A 697 27.50 -59.61 -37.30
CA HIS A 697 28.63 -59.48 -38.22
C HIS A 697 28.93 -60.77 -39.03
N PHE A 698 28.79 -60.67 -40.34
CA PHE A 698 29.48 -61.51 -41.33
C PHE A 698 30.27 -60.57 -42.25
N VAL A 699 31.52 -60.93 -42.52
CA VAL A 699 32.61 -60.15 -43.16
C VAL A 699 32.76 -60.70 -44.61
N PRO A 700 33.17 -59.98 -45.68
CA PRO A 700 34.29 -59.02 -45.77
C PRO A 700 34.00 -57.73 -46.60
N GLU A 701 34.85 -56.69 -46.64
CA GLU A 701 36.20 -56.64 -47.26
C GLU A 701 37.11 -55.57 -46.61
N MET A 702 38.44 -55.77 -46.68
CA MET A 702 39.45 -54.96 -45.99
C MET A 702 39.96 -53.78 -46.82
N GLN A 703 40.18 -52.63 -46.16
CA GLN A 703 41.31 -51.76 -46.48
C GLN A 703 41.89 -51.10 -45.22
N GLU A 704 43.20 -50.92 -45.19
CA GLU A 704 44.01 -50.71 -43.98
C GLU A 704 43.99 -49.28 -43.42
N CYS A 705 44.10 -49.12 -42.09
CA CYS A 705 45.32 -48.59 -41.43
C CYS A 705 45.17 -48.29 -39.91
N ALA A 706 46.21 -48.66 -39.16
CA ALA A 706 46.74 -48.06 -37.91
C ALA A 706 45.89 -47.93 -36.61
N ALA A 707 46.50 -48.39 -35.50
CA ALA A 707 46.14 -48.17 -34.09
C ALA A 707 46.95 -46.97 -33.50
N PRO A 708 46.86 -46.53 -32.19
CA PRO A 708 46.24 -47.19 -31.02
C PRO A 708 45.47 -46.30 -30.00
N SER A 709 45.02 -46.95 -28.92
CA SER A 709 44.41 -46.47 -27.64
C SER A 709 45.38 -45.61 -26.76
N PRO A 710 45.07 -45.09 -25.53
CA PRO A 710 43.98 -45.46 -24.57
C PRO A 710 43.35 -44.36 -23.63
N MET A 711 42.34 -44.79 -22.82
CA MET A 711 41.95 -44.39 -21.42
C MET A 711 42.15 -42.93 -20.92
N TYR A 712 41.20 -42.21 -20.26
CA TYR A 712 40.33 -42.59 -19.11
C TYR A 712 39.27 -41.49 -18.76
N LYS A 713 38.58 -41.64 -17.61
CA LYS A 713 37.40 -40.89 -17.08
C LYS A 713 37.58 -39.37 -16.83
N MET A 714 36.54 -38.55 -17.07
CA MET A 714 35.67 -37.95 -15.99
C MET A 714 34.66 -36.87 -16.47
N ALA A 715 33.47 -36.91 -15.82
CA ALA A 715 32.61 -35.82 -15.30
C ALA A 715 32.23 -34.53 -16.07
N ALA A 716 30.98 -34.12 -15.77
CA ALA A 716 30.46 -32.73 -15.62
C ALA A 716 29.94 -31.92 -16.83
N SER A 717 28.60 -31.98 -16.97
CA SER A 717 27.67 -30.83 -16.86
C SER A 717 27.16 -30.07 -18.11
N GLN A 718 25.89 -29.65 -17.96
CA GLN A 718 25.14 -28.57 -18.62
C GLN A 718 24.60 -28.70 -20.07
N ALA A 719 23.47 -27.98 -20.22
CA ALA A 719 22.92 -27.34 -21.43
C ALA A 719 22.16 -28.17 -22.49
N LYS A 720 20.82 -28.12 -22.33
CA LYS A 720 19.82 -27.66 -23.32
C LYS A 720 20.07 -27.89 -24.82
N LEU A 721 19.11 -28.57 -25.48
CA LEU A 721 18.32 -28.17 -26.68
C LEU A 721 17.50 -29.44 -27.10
N SER A 722 16.18 -29.51 -26.90
CA SER A 722 15.07 -28.97 -27.74
C SER A 722 14.81 -29.74 -29.05
N ALA A 723 13.52 -29.95 -29.36
CA ALA A 723 12.95 -30.72 -30.50
C ALA A 723 13.15 -32.25 -30.40
N ARG A 724 12.14 -33.14 -30.35
CA ARG A 724 10.70 -33.13 -30.72
C ARG A 724 10.37 -33.22 -32.22
N HIS A 725 10.31 -34.45 -32.74
CA HIS A 725 9.33 -34.95 -33.72
C HIS A 725 9.42 -36.51 -33.67
N ARG A 726 8.38 -37.31 -33.38
CA ARG A 726 7.07 -37.51 -34.03
C ARG A 726 7.16 -37.76 -35.54
N SER A 727 7.15 -39.05 -35.89
CA SER A 727 7.04 -39.60 -37.23
C SER A 727 5.60 -39.59 -37.78
N ARG A 728 5.52 -39.30 -39.08
CA ARG A 728 4.46 -39.60 -40.07
C ARG A 728 5.22 -39.75 -41.40
N GLY A 729 4.76 -40.48 -42.42
CA GLY A 729 3.53 -41.26 -42.61
C GLY A 729 3.66 -42.03 -43.93
N ILE A 730 2.55 -42.38 -44.58
CA ILE A 730 2.56 -43.07 -45.90
C ILE A 730 1.93 -42.18 -46.99
N ALA A 731 2.70 -42.04 -48.08
CA ALA A 731 2.39 -41.76 -49.49
C ALA A 731 1.36 -40.69 -49.94
N SER A 732 1.79 -39.92 -50.96
CA SER A 732 1.06 -38.89 -51.74
C SER A 732 0.56 -39.46 -53.10
N PRO A 733 0.01 -38.67 -54.06
CA PRO A 733 0.70 -37.58 -54.82
C PRO A 733 -0.22 -36.35 -55.10
N MET A 734 0.05 -35.28 -55.90
CA MET A 734 1.15 -34.87 -56.80
C MET A 734 1.52 -33.35 -56.62
N GLN A 735 2.68 -32.97 -57.17
CA GLN A 735 3.10 -31.75 -57.93
C GLN A 735 2.13 -30.55 -58.17
N LEU A 736 2.55 -29.28 -58.36
CA LEU A 736 3.88 -28.60 -58.46
C LEU A 736 3.73 -27.05 -58.37
N HIS A 737 4.68 -26.32 -57.74
CA HIS A 737 5.05 -24.86 -57.85
C HIS A 737 3.93 -23.75 -57.81
N SER A 738 4.14 -22.49 -57.37
CA SER A 738 5.29 -21.73 -56.80
C SER A 738 4.84 -20.47 -56.00
N VAL A 739 5.76 -19.94 -55.18
CA VAL A 739 5.81 -18.71 -54.32
C VAL A 739 5.65 -17.37 -55.12
N PRO A 740 5.37 -16.13 -54.59
CA PRO A 740 5.28 -15.58 -53.21
C PRO A 740 4.03 -14.71 -52.80
N SER A 741 4.08 -14.20 -51.55
CA SER A 741 3.25 -13.20 -50.78
C SER A 741 3.30 -11.73 -51.31
N PRO A 742 2.80 -10.65 -50.60
CA PRO A 742 2.02 -10.51 -49.34
C PRO A 742 0.83 -9.46 -49.40
N GLU A 743 0.46 -8.84 -48.25
CA GLU A 743 -0.58 -7.79 -48.00
C GLU A 743 -2.05 -8.28 -47.91
N GLY A 744 -2.99 -7.70 -47.14
CA GLY A 744 -2.98 -6.58 -46.17
C GLY A 744 -4.43 -6.12 -45.84
N PHE A 745 -4.66 -5.42 -44.70
CA PHE A 745 -5.93 -4.74 -44.31
C PHE A 745 -7.21 -5.65 -44.12
N ALA A 746 -8.32 -5.21 -43.50
CA ALA A 746 -8.56 -4.35 -42.32
C ALA A 746 -10.06 -4.42 -41.87
N SER A 747 -10.33 -3.96 -40.63
CA SER A 747 -11.53 -3.24 -40.14
C SER A 747 -12.98 -3.63 -40.56
N SER A 748 -13.85 -3.82 -39.54
CA SER A 748 -15.13 -3.08 -39.30
C SER A 748 -16.06 -3.96 -38.42
N LEU A 749 -16.34 -3.62 -37.16
CA LEU A 749 -17.36 -2.66 -36.67
C LEU A 749 -18.78 -2.91 -37.23
N GLY A 750 -19.73 -3.15 -36.31
CA GLY A 750 -21.16 -3.30 -36.60
C GLY A 750 -21.99 -3.97 -35.48
N SER A 751 -22.42 -3.19 -34.48
CA SER A 751 -23.58 -3.48 -33.61
C SER A 751 -24.74 -2.53 -34.03
N PRO A 752 -25.98 -2.54 -33.48
CA PRO A 752 -26.50 -3.29 -32.31
C PRO A 752 -27.97 -3.80 -32.45
N ALA A 753 -28.59 -4.08 -31.29
CA ALA A 753 -30.03 -3.89 -30.95
C ALA A 753 -31.02 -5.08 -30.93
N HIS A 754 -31.49 -5.36 -29.70
CA HIS A 754 -32.86 -5.71 -29.26
C HIS A 754 -33.74 -6.69 -30.06
N SER A 755 -34.21 -7.75 -29.36
CA SER A 755 -35.60 -7.80 -28.86
C SER A 755 -35.88 -9.01 -27.95
N SER A 756 -36.85 -8.84 -27.05
CA SER A 756 -37.46 -9.86 -26.19
C SER A 756 -38.58 -10.62 -26.89
N ILE A 757 -38.91 -11.84 -26.46
CA ILE A 757 -40.29 -12.32 -26.16
C ILE A 757 -40.27 -13.74 -25.56
N SER A 758 -41.30 -14.04 -24.76
CA SER A 758 -41.53 -15.26 -23.97
C SER A 758 -42.19 -16.40 -24.76
N GLY A 759 -42.20 -17.64 -24.22
CA GLY A 759 -43.21 -18.66 -24.57
C GLY A 759 -42.81 -20.14 -24.36
N ASP A 760 -43.57 -20.85 -23.52
CA ASP A 760 -44.04 -22.26 -23.58
C ASP A 760 -43.02 -23.44 -23.78
N VAL A 761 -42.89 -24.48 -22.92
CA VAL A 761 -43.80 -25.52 -22.34
C VAL A 761 -43.56 -26.92 -23.01
N LEU A 762 -43.72 -28.01 -22.22
CA LEU A 762 -43.61 -29.47 -22.55
C LEU A 762 -42.18 -30.05 -22.77
N CYS A 763 -41.88 -31.34 -22.51
CA CYS A 763 -42.31 -32.32 -21.49
C CYS A 763 -41.55 -33.68 -21.68
N SER A 764 -41.54 -34.55 -20.65
CA SER A 764 -41.26 -36.03 -20.62
C SER A 764 -40.27 -36.37 -19.49
N ALA A 765 -40.70 -36.93 -18.34
CA ALA A 765 -40.98 -38.36 -18.05
C ALA A 765 -39.69 -39.24 -18.07
N VAL A 766 -39.40 -40.12 -17.11
CA VAL A 766 -40.18 -41.02 -16.20
C VAL A 766 -39.44 -41.14 -14.83
N ALA A 767 -40.03 -41.19 -13.63
CA ALA A 767 -41.03 -42.13 -13.03
C ALA A 767 -40.45 -43.56 -12.80
N SER A 768 -40.58 -44.29 -11.67
CA SER A 768 -41.20 -44.09 -10.32
C SER A 768 -40.54 -45.14 -9.36
N ASP A 769 -40.27 -44.88 -8.07
CA ASP A 769 -41.17 -44.88 -6.89
C ASP A 769 -41.49 -46.28 -6.32
N GLU A 770 -41.28 -46.47 -5.00
CA GLU A 770 -42.33 -47.04 -4.12
C GLU A 770 -42.04 -46.82 -2.63
N MET A 771 -43.03 -46.24 -1.95
CA MET A 771 -43.11 -46.04 -0.50
C MET A 771 -44.53 -46.39 -0.07
N GLN A 772 -44.72 -47.05 1.09
CA GLN A 772 -45.89 -46.88 1.97
C GLN A 772 -45.89 -47.85 3.16
N ARG A 773 -46.17 -47.34 4.37
CA ARG A 773 -47.55 -47.35 4.92
C ARG A 773 -47.66 -46.44 6.16
N ILE A 774 -48.85 -45.86 6.32
CA ILE A 774 -49.25 -44.99 7.42
C ILE A 774 -50.17 -45.78 8.36
N HIS A 775 -50.08 -45.54 9.67
CA HIS A 775 -51.28 -45.59 10.52
C HIS A 775 -51.23 -44.51 11.60
N HIS A 776 -52.40 -44.02 11.98
CA HIS A 776 -52.63 -42.84 12.80
C HIS A 776 -52.96 -43.25 14.24
N ASN A 777 -52.47 -42.49 15.24
CA ASN A 777 -53.20 -42.22 16.48
C ASN A 777 -52.56 -41.05 17.26
N GLN A 778 -53.41 -40.19 17.81
CA GLN A 778 -53.03 -39.12 18.74
C GLN A 778 -53.03 -39.66 20.17
N GLU A 779 -52.13 -39.17 21.04
CA GLU A 779 -52.46 -38.24 22.13
C GLU A 779 -51.28 -38.08 23.13
N GLY A 780 -51.14 -36.85 23.67
CA GLY A 780 -50.51 -36.58 24.96
C GLY A 780 -48.99 -36.69 25.10
N LEU A 781 -48.26 -35.57 24.94
CA LEU A 781 -47.43 -35.05 26.03
C LEU A 781 -47.16 -33.54 25.87
N GLU A 782 -46.75 -32.90 26.96
CA GLU A 782 -47.02 -31.49 27.24
C GLU A 782 -45.96 -30.52 26.71
N ARG A 783 -46.37 -29.24 26.58
CA ARG A 783 -45.46 -28.12 26.32
C ARG A 783 -44.66 -27.80 27.59
N SER A 784 -43.33 -27.82 27.51
CA SER A 784 -42.48 -27.01 28.37
C SER A 784 -41.44 -26.26 27.52
N SER A 785 -41.65 -24.95 27.41
CA SER A 785 -40.82 -24.02 26.65
C SER A 785 -39.51 -23.68 27.37
N SER A 786 -38.39 -23.71 26.65
CA SER A 786 -37.15 -23.02 27.07
C SER A 786 -36.33 -22.53 25.87
N SER A 787 -36.94 -21.69 25.02
CA SER A 787 -36.19 -20.89 24.04
C SER A 787 -35.56 -19.67 24.74
N SER A 788 -34.50 -19.90 25.52
CA SER A 788 -33.72 -18.83 26.13
C SER A 788 -32.90 -18.10 25.05
N VAL A 789 -33.35 -16.90 24.69
CA VAL A 789 -32.53 -15.92 23.96
C VAL A 789 -31.27 -15.63 24.81
N PRO A 790 -30.05 -15.60 24.24
CA PRO A 790 -28.87 -15.24 25.01
C PRO A 790 -28.95 -13.78 25.45
N SER A 791 -29.00 -13.57 26.76
CA SER A 791 -28.91 -12.24 27.38
C SER A 791 -27.55 -11.58 27.09
N SER A 792 -27.55 -10.26 26.98
CA SER A 792 -26.40 -9.47 26.52
C SER A 792 -25.23 -9.42 27.52
N GLN A 793 -24.38 -10.44 27.53
CA GLN A 793 -23.09 -10.43 28.23
C GLN A 793 -21.94 -10.74 27.26
N SER A 794 -20.97 -9.83 27.14
CA SER A 794 -19.83 -9.90 26.21
C SER A 794 -18.69 -10.81 26.71
N VAL A 795 -19.03 -11.93 27.34
CA VAL A 795 -18.07 -12.82 27.99
C VAL A 795 -18.39 -14.26 27.61
N LEU A 796 -17.41 -14.97 27.03
CA LEU A 796 -17.49 -16.41 26.81
C LEU A 796 -17.43 -17.16 28.15
N LEU A 797 -18.59 -17.37 28.76
CA LEU A 797 -18.76 -18.28 29.88
C LEU A 797 -18.52 -19.73 29.38
N PRO A 798 -17.66 -20.53 30.06
CA PRO A 798 -17.49 -21.94 29.72
C PRO A 798 -18.81 -22.69 29.84
N THR A 799 -19.26 -23.33 28.77
CA THR A 799 -20.44 -24.21 28.83
C THR A 799 -20.02 -25.62 29.24
N ALA A 800 -20.98 -26.46 29.63
CA ALA A 800 -20.76 -27.89 29.87
C ALA A 800 -20.27 -28.68 28.63
N ARG A 801 -20.15 -28.04 27.45
CA ARG A 801 -19.59 -28.60 26.21
C ARG A 801 -18.23 -27.97 25.81
N GLY A 802 -17.65 -27.11 26.65
CA GLY A 802 -16.42 -26.37 26.36
C GLY A 802 -16.67 -24.93 25.87
N VAL A 803 -15.67 -24.36 25.20
CA VAL A 803 -15.71 -23.01 24.61
C VAL A 803 -15.79 -23.15 23.08
N ASP A 804 -16.81 -22.56 22.46
CA ASP A 804 -16.87 -22.51 20.99
C ASP A 804 -15.93 -21.44 20.46
N PHE A 805 -14.76 -21.88 20.01
CA PHE A 805 -13.75 -21.00 19.42
C PHE A 805 -14.28 -20.23 18.21
N THR A 806 -15.23 -20.78 17.43
CA THR A 806 -15.76 -20.17 16.20
C THR A 806 -16.56 -18.89 16.41
N LEU A 807 -16.96 -18.62 17.65
CA LEU A 807 -17.65 -17.41 18.06
C LEU A 807 -16.70 -16.26 18.45
N ILE A 808 -15.43 -16.54 18.76
CA ILE A 808 -14.48 -15.52 19.24
C ILE A 808 -14.32 -14.36 18.22
N PRO A 809 -14.12 -14.59 16.91
CA PRO A 809 -14.03 -13.49 15.94
C PRO A 809 -15.32 -12.67 15.80
N GLN A 810 -16.48 -13.29 16.04
CA GLN A 810 -17.78 -12.59 16.00
C GLN A 810 -17.95 -11.69 17.24
N ILE A 811 -17.56 -12.19 18.42
CA ILE A 811 -17.58 -11.44 19.68
C ILE A 811 -16.58 -10.27 19.63
N LEU A 812 -15.42 -10.47 19.01
CA LEU A 812 -14.44 -9.42 18.74
C LEU A 812 -15.00 -8.36 17.79
N ASP A 813 -15.55 -8.74 16.64
CA ASP A 813 -16.20 -7.81 15.70
C ASP A 813 -17.31 -6.99 16.40
N GLU A 814 -18.15 -7.61 17.22
CA GLU A 814 -19.19 -6.91 18.00
C GLU A 814 -18.63 -5.98 19.08
N ALA A 815 -17.55 -6.36 19.77
CA ALA A 815 -16.89 -5.51 20.76
C ALA A 815 -16.22 -4.31 20.11
N ILE A 816 -15.63 -4.50 18.92
CA ILE A 816 -15.03 -3.44 18.09
C ILE A 816 -16.11 -2.49 17.57
N GLU A 817 -17.28 -2.98 17.12
CA GLU A 817 -18.41 -2.10 16.73
C GLU A 817 -18.91 -1.24 17.90
N LYS A 818 -19.00 -1.81 19.12
CA LYS A 818 -19.44 -1.10 20.33
C LYS A 818 -18.41 -0.06 20.78
N CYS A 819 -17.12 -0.35 20.64
CA CYS A 819 -16.02 0.58 20.88
C CYS A 819 -15.81 1.51 19.67
N ALA A 820 -16.72 2.48 19.49
CA ALA A 820 -16.82 3.38 18.33
C ALA A 820 -15.51 4.11 17.91
N GLN A 821 -14.50 4.14 18.77
CA GLN A 821 -13.17 4.71 18.51
C GLN A 821 -12.22 3.81 17.69
N SER A 822 -12.59 2.56 17.39
CA SER A 822 -11.65 1.53 16.89
C SER A 822 -11.92 1.06 15.44
N THR A 823 -12.01 1.99 14.49
CA THR A 823 -12.12 1.68 13.05
C THR A 823 -10.86 1.07 12.42
N ALA A 824 -9.80 0.85 13.21
CA ALA A 824 -8.50 0.35 12.77
C ALA A 824 -8.30 -1.16 12.93
N LEU A 825 -9.18 -1.87 13.67
CA LEU A 825 -8.99 -3.30 13.96
C LEU A 825 -9.61 -4.21 12.89
N ARG A 826 -8.78 -5.14 12.38
CA ARG A 826 -9.13 -6.12 11.35
C ARG A 826 -8.91 -7.55 11.86
N SER A 827 -9.98 -8.35 11.87
CA SER A 827 -9.85 -9.80 12.04
C SER A 827 -8.94 -10.36 10.95
N THR A 828 -7.93 -11.14 11.34
CA THR A 828 -6.85 -11.58 10.43
C THR A 828 -6.87 -13.10 10.29
N THR A 829 -7.01 -13.58 9.06
CA THR A 829 -6.98 -15.01 8.72
C THR A 829 -5.54 -15.45 8.53
N ILE A 830 -5.10 -16.47 9.27
CA ILE A 830 -3.78 -17.07 9.07
C ILE A 830 -3.88 -18.18 8.02
N LYS A 831 -3.00 -18.16 7.01
CA LYS A 831 -2.85 -19.22 6.01
C LYS A 831 -1.41 -19.75 5.99
N THR A 832 -1.25 -21.02 5.69
CA THR A 832 0.06 -21.64 5.43
C THR A 832 0.59 -21.23 4.06
N GLY A 833 1.85 -20.83 3.99
CA GLY A 833 2.59 -20.45 2.80
C GLY A 833 3.64 -21.50 2.44
N HIS A 834 4.87 -21.07 2.14
CA HIS A 834 5.98 -21.98 1.81
C HIS A 834 6.48 -22.76 3.04
N TRP A 835 6.76 -24.05 2.81
CA TRP A 835 7.29 -24.98 3.80
C TRP A 835 8.77 -25.26 3.51
N SER A 836 9.61 -25.17 4.54
CA SER A 836 10.99 -25.64 4.48
C SER A 836 11.28 -26.59 5.63
N ARG A 837 12.17 -27.55 5.39
CA ARG A 837 12.60 -28.55 6.38
C ARG A 837 14.11 -28.62 6.40
N SER A 838 14.69 -28.49 7.58
CA SER A 838 16.06 -28.93 7.86
C SER A 838 15.98 -30.35 8.40
N ARG A 839 16.59 -31.31 7.70
CA ARG A 839 16.55 -32.73 8.06
C ARG A 839 17.95 -33.31 8.23
N GLN A 840 18.17 -34.00 9.35
CA GLN A 840 19.40 -34.73 9.62
C GLN A 840 19.14 -36.24 9.43
N GLU A 841 19.58 -36.81 8.31
CA GLU A 841 19.34 -38.24 7.98
C GLU A 841 19.93 -39.20 9.04
N ASN A 842 21.10 -38.87 9.59
CA ASN A 842 21.79 -39.64 10.63
C ASN A 842 22.62 -38.69 11.51
N LEU A 843 22.90 -39.07 12.75
CA LEU A 843 23.67 -38.25 13.72
C LEU A 843 25.02 -37.73 13.20
N LEU A 844 25.60 -38.40 12.20
CA LEU A 844 26.90 -38.09 11.60
C LEU A 844 26.81 -37.32 10.28
N THR A 845 25.61 -37.19 9.68
CA THR A 845 25.42 -36.37 8.47
C THR A 845 25.09 -34.94 8.83
N ASN A 846 25.54 -33.98 8.02
CA ASN A 846 25.14 -32.59 8.19
C ASN A 846 23.65 -32.43 7.85
N PRO A 847 22.91 -31.56 8.56
CA PRO A 847 21.52 -31.28 8.24
C PRO A 847 21.41 -30.69 6.82
N LYS A 848 20.48 -31.22 6.03
CA LYS A 848 20.15 -30.71 4.69
C LYS A 848 18.87 -29.88 4.79
N GLN A 849 18.95 -28.61 4.40
CA GLN A 849 17.76 -27.75 4.27
C GLN A 849 17.14 -27.93 2.88
N MET A 850 15.84 -28.15 2.83
CA MET A 850 15.07 -28.37 1.61
C MET A 850 13.76 -27.58 1.67
N GLN A 851 13.42 -26.88 0.58
CA GLN A 851 12.08 -26.32 0.37
C GLN A 851 11.16 -27.46 -0.10
N LEU A 852 10.00 -27.62 0.53
CA LEU A 852 9.03 -28.65 0.17
C LEU A 852 8.10 -28.10 -0.92
N SER A 853 7.96 -28.84 -2.02
CA SER A 853 6.93 -28.55 -3.02
C SER A 853 5.54 -28.96 -2.52
N ASN A 854 4.50 -28.54 -3.23
CA ASN A 854 3.11 -28.92 -2.93
C ASN A 854 2.93 -30.45 -2.94
N ASP A 855 3.65 -31.18 -3.81
CA ASP A 855 3.56 -32.64 -3.87
C ASP A 855 4.39 -33.32 -2.78
N ASP A 856 5.48 -32.70 -2.30
CA ASP A 856 6.22 -33.19 -1.13
C ASP A 856 5.38 -33.02 0.15
N THR A 857 4.71 -31.88 0.29
CA THR A 857 3.82 -31.56 1.42
C THR A 857 2.65 -32.55 1.48
N LYS A 858 2.01 -32.86 0.33
CA LYS A 858 0.99 -33.92 0.25
C LYS A 858 1.52 -35.30 0.67
N ARG A 859 2.74 -35.67 0.26
CA ARG A 859 3.34 -36.97 0.64
C ARG A 859 3.61 -37.05 2.14
N GLU A 860 4.13 -35.98 2.76
CA GLU A 860 4.34 -35.94 4.21
C GLU A 860 3.02 -35.91 5.00
N ARG A 861 2.00 -35.20 4.50
CA ARG A 861 0.64 -35.22 5.08
C ARG A 861 0.03 -36.61 5.06
N ASN A 862 0.09 -37.31 3.92
CA ASN A 862 -0.47 -38.65 3.80
C ASN A 862 0.23 -39.61 4.78
N LYS A 863 1.57 -39.63 4.85
CA LYS A 863 2.31 -40.42 5.86
C LYS A 863 1.91 -40.10 7.30
N ALA A 864 1.69 -38.82 7.61
CA ALA A 864 1.24 -38.41 8.93
C ALA A 864 -0.18 -38.90 9.24
N PHE A 865 -1.08 -38.91 8.25
CA PHE A 865 -2.44 -39.42 8.38
C PHE A 865 -2.45 -40.95 8.50
N ASP A 866 -1.66 -41.68 7.71
CA ASP A 866 -1.52 -43.13 7.80
C ASP A 866 -1.02 -43.56 9.20
N LEU A 867 -0.03 -42.83 9.75
CA LEU A 867 0.44 -43.06 11.11
C LEU A 867 -0.64 -42.74 12.16
N LEU A 868 -1.42 -41.67 11.99
CA LEU A 868 -2.51 -41.32 12.90
C LEU A 868 -3.67 -42.33 12.86
N ASP A 869 -3.97 -42.90 11.69
CA ASP A 869 -4.96 -43.98 11.55
C ASP A 869 -4.50 -45.23 12.33
N ALA A 870 -3.25 -45.65 12.15
CA ALA A 870 -2.66 -46.74 12.92
C ALA A 870 -2.63 -46.48 14.44
N LEU A 871 -2.22 -45.26 14.86
CA LEU A 871 -2.17 -44.83 16.27
C LEU A 871 -3.54 -44.71 16.95
N SER A 872 -4.62 -44.66 16.18
CA SER A 872 -6.00 -44.55 16.65
C SER A 872 -6.85 -45.80 16.37
N ARG A 873 -6.27 -46.88 15.84
CA ARG A 873 -7.03 -48.05 15.35
C ARG A 873 -8.19 -47.63 14.43
N SER A 874 -7.86 -46.84 13.41
CA SER A 874 -8.79 -46.20 12.48
C SER A 874 -9.91 -45.42 13.19
N GLY A 875 -9.52 -44.59 14.16
CA GLY A 875 -10.41 -43.70 14.92
C GLY A 875 -11.14 -44.32 16.12
N CYS A 876 -11.02 -45.63 16.36
CA CYS A 876 -11.68 -46.30 17.49
C CYS A 876 -10.99 -46.09 18.85
N PHE A 877 -9.71 -45.68 18.85
CA PHE A 877 -8.89 -45.46 20.05
C PHE A 877 -8.53 -43.97 20.17
N PRO A 878 -8.94 -43.28 21.25
CA PRO A 878 -8.71 -41.85 21.40
C PRO A 878 -7.22 -41.53 21.63
N ILE A 879 -6.80 -40.36 21.16
CA ILE A 879 -5.45 -39.84 21.31
C ILE A 879 -5.41 -38.93 22.54
N ALA A 880 -4.90 -39.47 23.66
CA ALA A 880 -4.81 -38.77 24.93
C ALA A 880 -3.61 -37.81 25.00
N TYR A 881 -2.51 -38.14 24.32
CA TYR A 881 -1.25 -37.38 24.37
C TYR A 881 -1.19 -36.33 23.26
N SER A 882 -2.17 -35.44 23.27
CA SER A 882 -2.33 -34.34 22.30
C SER A 882 -2.36 -32.96 22.97
N ASP A 883 -1.92 -31.94 22.24
CA ASP A 883 -2.13 -30.53 22.58
C ASP A 883 -2.74 -29.80 21.36
N LEU A 884 -3.85 -29.10 21.55
CA LEU A 884 -4.43 -28.20 20.55
C LEU A 884 -4.09 -26.75 20.90
N HIS A 885 -3.49 -26.03 19.95
CA HIS A 885 -3.32 -24.58 20.01
C HIS A 885 -4.25 -23.92 19.00
N VAL A 886 -5.18 -23.10 19.49
CA VAL A 886 -6.12 -22.31 18.70
C VAL A 886 -5.64 -20.87 18.70
N ILE A 887 -5.33 -20.31 17.53
CA ILE A 887 -4.79 -18.96 17.38
C ILE A 887 -5.82 -18.06 16.69
N VAL A 888 -6.15 -16.96 17.35
CA VAL A 888 -6.96 -15.85 16.83
C VAL A 888 -6.05 -14.64 16.65
N ALA A 889 -5.96 -14.12 15.42
CA ALA A 889 -5.15 -12.96 15.09
C ALA A 889 -6.03 -11.74 14.76
N ILE A 890 -5.67 -10.58 15.32
CA ILE A 890 -6.21 -9.28 14.95
C ILE A 890 -5.03 -8.40 14.53
N THR A 891 -5.20 -7.60 13.48
CA THR A 891 -4.25 -6.56 13.10
C THR A 891 -4.84 -5.19 13.38
N HIS A 892 -4.10 -4.34 14.10
CA HIS A 892 -4.37 -2.91 14.20
C HIS A 892 -3.67 -2.20 13.03
N CYS A 893 -4.44 -1.50 12.21
CA CYS A 893 -3.94 -0.81 11.03
C CYS A 893 -3.93 0.71 11.23
N PHE A 894 -2.75 1.31 11.15
CA PHE A 894 -2.57 2.74 10.97
C PHE A 894 -2.29 3.03 9.49
N ASP A 895 -2.90 4.07 8.94
CA ASP A 895 -2.79 4.38 7.50
C ASP A 895 -1.42 4.96 7.11
N LYS A 896 -0.64 5.47 8.08
CA LYS A 896 0.66 6.12 7.87
C LYS A 896 1.78 5.49 8.70
N ASP A 897 3.02 5.97 8.54
CA ASP A 897 4.14 5.57 9.42
C ASP A 897 3.94 6.08 10.86
N VAL A 898 4.69 5.53 11.82
CA VAL A 898 4.57 5.89 13.25
C VAL A 898 4.67 7.39 13.48
N MET A 899 5.64 8.05 12.84
CA MET A 899 5.85 9.50 13.01
C MET A 899 4.72 10.32 12.39
N SER A 900 4.23 9.96 11.20
CA SER A 900 3.13 10.65 10.54
C SER A 900 1.80 10.43 11.27
N THR A 901 1.62 9.28 11.94
CA THR A 901 0.46 9.03 12.81
C THR A 901 0.43 9.99 14.00
N VAL A 902 1.59 10.21 14.63
CA VAL A 902 1.70 11.15 15.76
C VAL A 902 1.64 12.61 15.30
N VAL A 903 2.31 12.98 14.21
CA VAL A 903 2.48 14.38 13.78
C VAL A 903 1.39 14.86 12.81
N CYS A 904 1.06 14.09 11.78
CA CYS A 904 0.06 14.51 10.78
C CYS A 904 -1.37 14.22 11.25
N ASP A 905 -1.60 13.05 11.85
CA ASP A 905 -2.95 12.65 12.29
C ASP A 905 -3.27 13.12 13.72
N ASN A 906 -2.26 13.62 14.46
CA ASN A 906 -2.37 14.01 15.87
C ASN A 906 -2.88 12.88 16.80
N VAL A 907 -2.57 11.63 16.46
CA VAL A 907 -3.03 10.45 17.21
C VAL A 907 -1.90 9.86 18.02
N ASN A 908 -2.11 9.65 19.32
CA ASN A 908 -1.24 8.80 20.14
C ASN A 908 -1.51 7.31 19.79
N PRO A 909 -0.58 6.60 19.12
CA PRO A 909 -0.80 5.20 18.77
C PRO A 909 -0.83 4.29 20.01
N ILE A 910 -0.19 4.68 21.12
CA ILE A 910 -0.12 3.86 22.34
C ILE A 910 -1.53 3.64 22.90
N GLU A 911 -2.30 4.70 23.12
CA GLU A 911 -3.67 4.62 23.66
C GLU A 911 -4.61 3.79 22.75
N LYS A 912 -4.43 3.90 21.42
CA LYS A 912 -5.18 3.08 20.45
C LYS A 912 -4.81 1.60 20.54
N LEU A 913 -3.55 1.27 20.79
CA LEU A 913 -3.08 -0.10 21.00
C LEU A 913 -3.45 -0.65 22.39
N GLU A 914 -3.50 0.18 23.43
CA GLU A 914 -4.01 -0.19 24.76
C GLU A 914 -5.46 -0.67 24.68
N CYS A 915 -6.34 0.14 24.08
CA CYS A 915 -7.73 -0.20 23.83
C CYS A 915 -7.86 -1.54 23.08
N SER A 916 -7.11 -1.66 21.99
CA SER A 916 -7.14 -2.84 21.12
C SER A 916 -6.69 -4.11 21.82
N THR A 917 -5.62 -4.01 22.60
CA THR A 917 -5.06 -5.12 23.37
C THR A 917 -6.03 -5.54 24.47
N LEU A 918 -6.66 -4.60 25.17
CA LEU A 918 -7.69 -4.88 26.19
C LEU A 918 -8.92 -5.59 25.61
N ILE A 919 -9.39 -5.20 24.43
CA ILE A 919 -10.50 -5.88 23.73
C ILE A 919 -10.12 -7.33 23.40
N LEU A 920 -8.94 -7.55 22.79
CA LEU A 920 -8.45 -8.90 22.47
C LEU A 920 -8.28 -9.75 23.73
N ALA A 921 -7.60 -9.21 24.74
CA ALA A 921 -7.33 -9.89 26.00
C ALA A 921 -8.62 -10.27 26.74
N SER A 922 -9.62 -9.38 26.75
CA SER A 922 -10.92 -9.63 27.38
C SER A 922 -11.68 -10.79 26.71
N ALA A 923 -11.69 -10.83 25.38
CA ALA A 923 -12.30 -11.93 24.62
C ALA A 923 -11.56 -13.26 24.79
N VAL A 924 -10.21 -13.23 24.79
CA VAL A 924 -9.35 -14.41 24.91
C VAL A 924 -9.40 -15.02 26.31
N HIS A 925 -9.33 -14.20 27.35
CA HIS A 925 -9.38 -14.68 28.74
C HIS A 925 -10.81 -14.97 29.20
N GLY A 926 -11.84 -14.41 28.56
CA GLY A 926 -13.23 -14.52 29.00
C GLY A 926 -13.47 -13.79 30.31
N VAL A 927 -12.86 -12.61 30.47
CA VAL A 927 -12.90 -11.79 31.68
C VAL A 927 -13.07 -10.32 31.26
N PRO A 928 -13.93 -9.51 31.91
CA PRO A 928 -14.09 -8.09 31.58
C PRO A 928 -12.77 -7.32 31.63
N ALA A 929 -12.52 -6.44 30.66
CA ALA A 929 -11.26 -5.70 30.49
C ALA A 929 -10.75 -5.01 31.78
N ARG A 930 -11.66 -4.45 32.59
CA ARG A 930 -11.33 -3.82 33.89
C ARG A 930 -10.58 -4.75 34.84
N LYS A 931 -10.87 -6.05 34.84
CA LYS A 931 -10.20 -7.05 35.71
C LYS A 931 -8.84 -7.51 35.18
N LEU A 932 -8.48 -7.14 33.94
CA LEU A 932 -7.19 -7.45 33.33
C LEU A 932 -6.13 -6.39 33.62
N ILE A 933 -6.50 -5.26 34.23
CA ILE A 933 -5.57 -4.18 34.60
C ILE A 933 -5.31 -4.30 36.11
N GLY A 934 -4.03 -4.45 36.49
CA GLY A 934 -3.64 -4.64 37.89
C GLY A 934 -3.58 -3.36 38.71
N ASP A 935 -3.29 -2.21 38.09
CA ASP A 935 -3.11 -0.91 38.74
C ASP A 935 -4.40 -0.07 38.68
N ALA A 936 -4.89 0.35 39.86
CA ALA A 936 -6.08 1.19 39.97
C ALA A 936 -5.92 2.58 39.32
N ASN A 937 -4.70 3.13 39.29
CA ASN A 937 -4.43 4.42 38.65
C ASN A 937 -4.56 4.31 37.12
N GLU A 938 -4.05 3.22 36.55
CA GLU A 938 -4.18 2.94 35.12
C GLU A 938 -5.64 2.64 34.73
N VAL A 939 -6.40 1.96 35.59
CA VAL A 939 -7.86 1.83 35.42
C VAL A 939 -8.55 3.19 35.37
N GLN A 940 -8.18 4.14 36.25
CA GLN A 940 -8.77 5.48 36.26
C GLN A 940 -8.39 6.30 35.02
N ARG A 941 -7.12 6.28 34.60
CA ARG A 941 -6.66 6.93 33.35
C ARG A 941 -7.41 6.37 32.15
N LEU A 942 -7.43 5.05 32.01
CA LEU A 942 -8.06 4.38 30.88
C LEU A 942 -9.59 4.51 30.91
N ALA A 943 -10.24 4.61 32.07
CA ALA A 943 -11.69 4.84 32.15
C ALA A 943 -12.09 6.23 31.62
N GLY A 944 -11.22 7.24 31.72
CA GLY A 944 -11.42 8.54 31.08
C GLY A 944 -11.35 8.48 29.54
N LEU A 945 -10.48 7.62 28.99
CA LEU A 945 -10.28 7.45 27.54
C LEU A 945 -11.27 6.46 26.90
N LEU A 946 -11.63 5.41 27.64
CA LEU A 946 -12.36 4.21 27.20
C LEU A 946 -13.54 3.88 28.14
N PRO A 947 -14.46 4.82 28.42
CA PRO A 947 -15.50 4.64 29.45
C PRO A 947 -16.38 3.41 29.18
N LEU A 948 -16.75 3.16 27.92
CA LEU A 948 -17.59 2.01 27.52
C LEU A 948 -16.93 0.64 27.75
N LEU A 949 -15.59 0.56 27.75
CA LEU A 949 -14.86 -0.70 27.91
C LEU A 949 -14.59 -1.05 29.38
N LEU A 950 -14.60 -0.04 30.27
CA LEU A 950 -14.16 -0.14 31.67
C LEU A 950 -15.25 0.16 32.70
N GLN A 951 -16.49 0.42 32.27
CA GLN A 951 -17.66 0.53 33.15
C GLN A 951 -17.82 -0.71 34.07
N SER A 952 -18.14 -0.46 35.33
CA SER A 952 -18.51 -1.49 36.30
C SER A 952 -19.91 -2.02 35.99
N ALA A 953 -20.05 -3.35 35.90
CA ALA A 953 -21.32 -4.02 35.61
C ALA A 953 -22.42 -3.83 36.69
N GLU A 954 -22.08 -3.25 37.84
CA GLU A 954 -22.94 -3.11 39.02
C GLU A 954 -24.08 -2.08 38.86
N ASN A 955 -24.07 -1.24 37.81
CA ASN A 955 -25.08 -0.19 37.62
C ASN A 955 -26.31 -0.59 36.79
N ASN A 956 -26.39 -1.82 36.24
CA ASN A 956 -27.52 -2.24 35.41
C ASN A 956 -28.64 -2.97 36.17
N ASP A 957 -28.39 -3.44 37.39
CA ASP A 957 -29.35 -4.27 38.17
C ASP A 957 -30.18 -3.47 39.20
N VAL A 958 -30.09 -2.13 39.21
CA VAL A 958 -30.78 -1.27 40.22
C VAL A 958 -32.05 -0.59 39.67
N ASN A 959 -32.24 -0.50 38.35
CA ASN A 959 -33.31 0.31 37.74
C ASN A 959 -34.55 -0.47 37.24
N THR A 960 -34.76 -1.72 37.67
CA THR A 960 -35.94 -2.51 37.27
C THR A 960 -37.03 -2.68 38.32
N ASP A 961 -36.78 -2.37 39.61
CA ASP A 961 -37.77 -2.59 40.68
C ASP A 961 -38.56 -1.33 41.13
N GLU A 962 -38.17 -0.11 40.74
CA GLU A 962 -38.90 1.12 41.16
C GLU A 962 -40.14 1.47 40.31
N ASN A 963 -40.35 0.84 39.14
CA ASN A 963 -41.49 1.13 38.26
C ASN A 963 -42.69 0.17 38.41
N ALA A 964 -42.68 -0.74 39.40
CA ALA A 964 -43.79 -1.66 39.67
C ALA A 964 -44.73 -1.19 40.81
N ALA A 965 -44.47 -0.03 41.42
CA ALA A 965 -45.15 0.46 42.62
C ALA A 965 -45.85 1.82 42.41
N GLN A 966 -46.38 2.10 41.21
CA GLN A 966 -47.12 3.34 40.94
C GLN A 966 -48.24 3.25 39.89
N GLU A 967 -48.96 2.12 39.85
CA GLU A 967 -50.35 2.09 39.35
C GLU A 967 -51.27 1.45 40.40
N GLY A 968 -52.04 2.29 41.10
CA GLY A 968 -53.05 1.94 42.10
C GLY A 968 -53.99 3.11 42.34
#